data_AF-A0A3R9RW43-F1
#
_entry.id   AF-A0A3R9RW43-F1
#
_cell.length_a   1.000
_cell.length_b   1.000
_cell.length_c   1.000
_cell.angle_alpha   90.00
_cell.angle_beta   90.00
_cell.angle_gamma   90.00
#
_symmetry.space_group_name_H-M   'P 1'
#
loop_
_entity.id
_entity.type
_entity.pdbx_description
1 polymer ?
#
loop_
_entity_poly.entity_id
_entity_poly.type
_entity_poly.pdbx_seq_one_letter_code
_entity_poly.pdbx_strand_id
1 'polypeptide(L)'
;MNQNTNTEDTIDLKELFFSLIAQWKLIALCIILSLVCALLYLRVTPDTYSVDALVQVEDSKGASAALLGDLSQMIEQKSPAQAEIEILKSRLVLGSVIKDLHLNIQVSSTENTLTHRLLSDTEYKTEYTKKSVLFKDDLKSFEIREFEVPAFYLDKNLLLNFDKQSLRLVDPDTEEVLLTVPLNQANHVAGPHGTWKVAIFTKDQFDAVYNITSLSLPIAVNAISANYSVAERGKLTGVLGLNYQGQDKEHITKVLNAILATYSAQNIERRSAESAQTLKFLDEQLPDLKKQLDDAERQFNKFRQQYNTVDVTKESELYLTQSITLETKKAELEQKQAEMVAKYTAEHPAMREINGQLAAINKQIGELNSTLKQLPDVQRQYLQLYREVEVKTQLYTALLNSYQQLRIAKAGEIGNVRIVDTAVEPVEPIKPKKLLVLILSIFVGGFIGALIALLRNMLRSGVKDSGQIETELDLPVYATVPRSPIQESRIKILKKKKSIPILAVKNSDDIAIESLRSIRTAIHFALTNAKNNIIMIAGPSPEVGKSFISTNLATIFAQGNKRVLLIDADMRRGYMHKYFDVDVKPGLSELLSGQADFQQVLHKTQVANLDVITRGKSPTNPSEILSSNQFKDLLEKVQSEYDHIIIDTPPVLAVTDGIIISQYTGVNLIVARYAKSQMKELELTLNRFEQAGVKVNGFILNDIQRASAGYGYGYNYAYAYKAQKED
;
A
#
# COMPACT_ATOMS: atom_id res chain seq x y z
N MET A 1 -32.59 -4.56 -45.49
CA MET A 1 -32.45 -5.54 -44.40
C MET A 1 -30.99 -5.47 -43.97
N ASN A 2 -30.70 -4.62 -42.99
CA ASN A 2 -29.33 -4.32 -42.54
C ASN A 2 -28.84 -5.47 -41.66
N GLN A 3 -27.77 -6.16 -42.09
CA GLN A 3 -26.96 -6.97 -41.20
C GLN A 3 -25.81 -6.08 -40.70
N ASN A 4 -26.02 -5.46 -39.53
CA ASN A 4 -24.93 -4.95 -38.71
C ASN A 4 -24.20 -6.16 -38.12
N THR A 5 -23.08 -6.55 -38.73
CA THR A 5 -22.10 -7.41 -38.05
C THR A 5 -21.31 -6.55 -37.08
N ASN A 6 -21.79 -6.46 -35.85
CA ASN A 6 -20.98 -6.07 -34.70
C ASN A 6 -19.90 -7.17 -34.54
N THR A 7 -18.72 -6.96 -35.10
CA THR A 7 -17.52 -7.67 -34.65
C THR A 7 -17.24 -7.16 -33.23
N GLU A 8 -17.51 -8.01 -32.25
CA GLU A 8 -17.06 -7.79 -30.88
C GLU A 8 -15.55 -7.55 -30.90
N ASP A 9 -15.12 -6.38 -30.42
CA ASP A 9 -13.73 -6.07 -30.07
C ASP A 9 -13.28 -7.05 -28.97
N THR A 10 -12.99 -8.28 -29.35
CA THR A 10 -12.38 -9.26 -28.46
C THR A 10 -10.96 -8.77 -28.21
N ILE A 11 -10.72 -8.27 -27.00
CA ILE A 11 -9.38 -7.94 -26.53
C ILE A 11 -8.52 -9.21 -26.69
N ASP A 12 -7.64 -9.23 -27.69
CA ASP A 12 -6.75 -10.36 -27.89
C ASP A 12 -5.70 -10.37 -26.78
N LEU A 13 -5.97 -11.15 -25.73
CA LEU A 13 -5.08 -11.36 -24.59
C LEU A 13 -3.69 -11.82 -25.04
N LYS A 14 -3.58 -12.49 -26.20
CA LYS A 14 -2.29 -12.90 -26.75
C LYS A 14 -1.52 -11.70 -27.31
N GLU A 15 -2.19 -10.78 -28.03
CA GLU A 15 -1.54 -9.55 -28.52
C GLU A 15 -1.04 -8.68 -27.37
N LEU A 16 -1.83 -8.54 -26.29
CA LEU A 16 -1.40 -7.87 -25.06
C LEU A 16 -0.17 -8.52 -24.45
N PHE A 17 -0.14 -9.85 -24.34
CA PHE A 17 0.96 -10.59 -23.76
C PHE A 17 2.27 -10.43 -24.56
N PHE A 18 2.22 -10.56 -25.89
CA PHE A 18 3.40 -10.37 -26.73
C PHE A 18 3.87 -8.91 -26.77
N SER A 19 2.95 -7.96 -26.69
CA SER A 19 3.27 -6.53 -26.58
C SER A 19 4.07 -6.21 -25.31
N LEU A 20 3.68 -6.81 -24.18
CA LEU A 20 4.41 -6.71 -22.92
C LEU A 20 5.81 -7.33 -23.02
N ILE A 21 5.93 -8.52 -23.61
CA ILE A 21 7.23 -9.20 -23.81
C ILE A 21 8.15 -8.36 -24.70
N ALA A 22 7.64 -7.77 -25.80
CA ALA A 22 8.45 -6.93 -26.68
C ALA A 22 9.06 -5.71 -25.95
N GLN A 23 8.42 -5.27 -24.87
CA GLN A 23 8.83 -4.12 -24.06
C GLN A 23 9.35 -4.51 -22.67
N TRP A 24 9.79 -5.76 -22.46
CA TRP A 24 10.25 -6.26 -21.15
C TRP A 24 11.33 -5.40 -20.50
N LYS A 25 12.18 -4.73 -21.28
CA LYS A 25 13.21 -3.80 -20.79
C LYS A 25 12.62 -2.60 -20.04
N LEU A 26 11.47 -2.10 -20.48
CA LEU A 26 10.77 -1.00 -19.83
C LEU A 26 10.18 -1.46 -18.49
N ILE A 27 9.58 -2.65 -18.48
CA ILE A 27 9.05 -3.27 -17.26
C ILE A 27 10.19 -3.49 -16.25
N ALA A 28 11.32 -4.06 -16.68
CA ALA A 28 12.50 -4.27 -15.85
C ALA A 28 13.05 -2.94 -15.28
N LEU A 29 13.10 -1.88 -16.09
CA LEU A 29 13.52 -0.55 -15.63
C LEU A 29 12.61 0.00 -14.53
N CYS A 30 11.28 -0.12 -14.68
CA CYS A 30 10.32 0.30 -13.66
C CYS A 30 10.44 -0.51 -12.36
N ILE A 31 10.68 -1.82 -12.46
CA ILE A 31 10.94 -2.68 -11.29
C ILE A 31 12.22 -2.24 -10.56
N ILE A 32 13.30 -1.98 -11.30
CA ILE A 32 14.57 -1.52 -10.71
C ILE A 32 14.38 -0.18 -10.01
N LEU A 33 13.70 0.78 -10.65
CA LEU A 33 13.44 2.09 -10.06
C LEU A 33 12.60 1.98 -8.78
N SER A 34 11.55 1.14 -8.80
CA SER A 34 10.72 0.91 -7.61
C SER A 34 11.49 0.24 -6.48
N LEU A 35 12.38 -0.72 -6.79
CA LEU A 35 13.28 -1.34 -5.81
C LEU A 35 14.26 -0.34 -5.20
N VAL A 36 14.82 0.58 -5.99
CA VAL A 36 15.69 1.65 -5.47
C VAL A 36 14.93 2.55 -4.51
N CYS A 37 13.71 2.97 -4.86
CA CYS A 37 12.85 3.74 -3.95
C CYS A 37 12.53 2.98 -2.66
N ALA A 38 12.28 1.67 -2.75
CA ALA A 38 12.03 0.81 -1.60
C ALA A 38 13.23 0.68 -0.68
N LEU A 39 14.44 0.54 -1.23
CA LEU A 39 15.69 0.49 -0.47
C LEU A 39 15.98 1.83 0.21
N LEU A 40 15.73 2.95 -0.46
CA LEU A 40 15.84 4.28 0.14
C LEU A 40 14.84 4.46 1.29
N TYR A 41 13.59 4.02 1.10
CA TYR A 41 12.57 4.02 2.15
C TYR A 41 12.97 3.18 3.36
N LEU A 42 13.47 1.96 3.13
CA LEU A 42 13.94 1.07 4.21
C LEU A 42 15.17 1.61 4.93
N ARG A 43 16.00 2.43 4.28
CA ARG A 43 17.16 3.09 4.89
C ARG A 43 16.76 4.27 5.78
N VAL A 44 15.71 5.01 5.40
CA VAL A 44 15.27 6.23 6.11
C VAL A 44 14.28 5.91 7.24
N THR A 45 13.52 4.82 7.10
CA THR A 45 12.49 4.43 8.08
C THR A 45 13.14 3.82 9.31
N PRO A 46 12.93 4.37 10.51
CA PRO A 46 13.51 3.83 11.73
C PRO A 46 12.91 2.47 12.08
N ASP A 47 13.75 1.58 12.61
CA ASP A 47 13.34 0.27 13.10
C ASP A 47 12.44 0.44 14.35
N THR A 48 11.30 -0.24 14.37
CA THR A 48 10.37 -0.27 15.52
C THR A 48 10.44 -1.62 16.19
N TYR A 49 10.55 -1.62 17.51
CA TYR A 49 10.64 -2.78 18.38
C TYR A 49 9.38 -2.91 19.24
N SER A 50 9.15 -4.12 19.76
CA SER A 50 8.02 -4.46 20.64
C SER A 50 8.58 -5.20 21.86
N VAL A 51 8.09 -4.85 23.04
CA VAL A 51 8.38 -5.59 24.28
C VAL A 51 7.09 -6.08 24.90
N ASP A 52 7.11 -7.31 25.37
CA ASP A 52 5.97 -7.96 26.00
C ASP A 52 6.26 -8.26 27.48
N ALA A 53 5.22 -8.27 28.29
CA ALA A 53 5.25 -8.72 29.68
C ALA A 53 3.96 -9.44 30.06
N LEU A 54 4.01 -10.29 31.09
CA LEU A 54 2.89 -11.10 31.53
C LEU A 54 2.60 -10.90 33.02
N VAL A 55 1.33 -10.64 33.31
CA VAL A 55 0.83 -10.49 34.68
C VAL A 55 -0.36 -11.40 34.88
N GLN A 56 -0.33 -12.20 35.94
CA GLN A 56 -1.46 -13.01 36.35
C GLN A 56 -2.24 -12.28 37.44
N VAL A 57 -3.52 -12.07 37.18
CA VAL A 57 -4.49 -11.64 38.18
C VAL A 57 -5.11 -12.91 38.74
N GLU A 58 -4.83 -13.19 40.01
CA GLU A 58 -5.48 -14.29 40.70
C GLU A 58 -6.88 -13.83 41.13
N ASP A 59 -7.87 -14.70 40.88
CA ASP A 59 -9.20 -14.60 41.47
C ASP A 59 -9.03 -14.63 42.98
N SER A 60 -9.05 -13.45 43.59
CA SER A 60 -8.95 -13.37 45.04
C SER A 60 -10.20 -14.04 45.60
N LYS A 61 -10.04 -15.23 46.16
CA LYS A 61 -10.80 -15.62 47.34
C LYS A 61 -10.39 -14.67 48.46
N GLY A 62 -10.80 -13.40 48.36
CA GLY A 62 -10.43 -12.35 49.30
C GLY A 62 -11.03 -12.62 50.68
N ALA A 63 -10.78 -11.73 51.64
CA ALA A 63 -11.38 -11.77 52.98
C ALA A 63 -12.92 -11.99 52.96
N SER A 64 -13.59 -11.50 51.91
CA SER A 64 -15.02 -11.71 51.69
C SER A 64 -15.37 -13.14 51.27
N ALA A 65 -14.52 -13.88 50.56
CA ALA A 65 -14.77 -15.26 50.18
C ALA A 65 -14.60 -16.25 51.34
N ALA A 66 -13.76 -15.92 52.33
CA ALA A 66 -13.67 -16.67 53.59
C ALA A 66 -14.96 -16.57 54.43
N LEU A 67 -15.74 -15.49 54.26
CA LEU A 67 -16.98 -15.21 54.98
C LEU A 67 -18.25 -15.53 54.18
N LEU A 68 -18.21 -15.48 52.85
CA LEU A 68 -19.41 -15.58 52.01
C LEU A 68 -19.79 -16.99 51.59
N GLY A 69 -18.87 -17.96 51.62
CA GLY A 69 -19.14 -19.31 51.09
C GLY A 69 -19.50 -19.30 49.59
N ASP A 70 -19.91 -20.46 49.08
CA ASP A 70 -20.00 -20.81 47.64
C ASP A 70 -21.03 -20.01 46.80
N LEU A 71 -21.66 -18.98 47.36
CA LEU A 71 -22.66 -18.15 46.68
C LEU A 71 -22.06 -17.10 45.72
N SER A 72 -20.75 -16.85 45.80
CA SER A 72 -20.02 -15.96 44.87
C SER A 72 -20.03 -16.47 43.43
N GLN A 73 -20.35 -17.75 43.19
CA GLN A 73 -20.33 -18.35 41.86
C GLN A 73 -21.61 -18.07 41.03
N MET A 74 -22.68 -17.55 41.64
CA MET A 74 -23.98 -17.35 40.97
C MET A 74 -24.20 -15.92 40.41
N ILE A 75 -23.29 -14.98 40.68
CA ILE A 75 -23.35 -13.62 40.13
C ILE A 75 -22.43 -13.56 38.90
N GLU A 76 -23.05 -13.53 37.72
CA GLU A 76 -22.50 -13.25 36.38
C GLU A 76 -20.96 -13.37 36.20
N GLN A 77 -20.53 -14.39 35.45
CA GLN A 77 -19.14 -14.62 34.99
C GLN A 77 -18.57 -13.44 34.18
N LYS A 78 -18.18 -12.34 34.82
CA LYS A 78 -17.27 -11.35 34.24
C LYS A 78 -15.87 -11.63 34.77
N SER A 79 -14.93 -11.89 33.85
CA SER A 79 -13.52 -12.07 34.18
C SER A 79 -13.01 -10.82 34.92
N PRO A 80 -12.40 -10.95 36.10
CA PRO A 80 -11.78 -9.81 36.79
C PRO A 80 -10.66 -9.18 35.95
N ALA A 81 -10.13 -9.91 34.96
CA ALA A 81 -9.15 -9.43 34.00
C ALA A 81 -9.59 -8.15 33.26
N GLN A 82 -10.89 -8.00 32.93
CA GLN A 82 -11.37 -6.82 32.19
C GLN A 82 -11.26 -5.52 32.99
N ALA A 83 -11.58 -5.57 34.28
CA ALA A 83 -11.44 -4.40 35.15
C ALA A 83 -9.96 -4.02 35.33
N GLU A 84 -9.10 -5.02 35.48
CA GLU A 84 -7.66 -4.81 35.65
C GLU A 84 -6.98 -4.28 34.38
N ILE A 85 -7.47 -4.65 33.18
CA ILE A 85 -7.04 -4.05 31.90
C ILE A 85 -7.26 -2.53 31.89
N GLU A 86 -8.43 -2.07 32.34
CA GLU A 86 -8.75 -0.64 32.39
C GLU A 86 -7.94 0.09 33.48
N ILE A 87 -7.66 -0.56 34.61
CA ILE A 87 -6.78 -0.01 35.65
C ILE A 87 -5.35 0.18 35.11
N LEU A 88 -4.81 -0.82 34.41
CA LEU A 88 -3.48 -0.74 33.77
C LEU A 88 -3.36 0.36 32.72
N LYS A 89 -4.47 0.76 32.09
CA LYS A 89 -4.54 1.89 31.14
C LYS A 89 -4.90 3.22 31.81
N SER A 90 -5.27 3.19 33.09
CA SER A 90 -5.75 4.37 33.78
C SER A 90 -4.63 5.37 34.06
N ARG A 91 -5.01 6.63 34.27
CA ARG A 91 -4.10 7.70 34.71
C ARG A 91 -3.48 7.43 36.09
N LEU A 92 -4.10 6.54 36.85
CA LEU A 92 -3.65 6.17 38.19
C LEU A 92 -2.34 5.34 38.12
N VAL A 93 -2.22 4.43 37.14
CA VAL A 93 -0.96 3.70 36.87
C VAL A 93 -0.06 4.49 35.92
N LEU A 94 -0.54 4.80 34.71
CA LEU A 94 0.28 5.44 33.68
C LEU A 94 0.76 6.83 34.08
N GLY A 95 -0.07 7.59 34.81
CA GLY A 95 0.29 8.93 35.29
C GLY A 95 1.39 8.91 36.35
N SER A 96 1.41 7.90 37.22
CA SER A 96 2.51 7.73 38.18
C SER A 96 3.81 7.41 37.44
N VAL A 97 3.77 6.50 36.46
CA VAL A 97 4.96 6.16 35.66
C VAL A 97 5.49 7.36 34.87
N ILE A 98 4.60 8.17 34.29
CA ILE A 98 4.98 9.40 33.58
C ILE A 98 5.71 10.36 34.51
N LYS A 99 5.21 10.52 35.74
CA LYS A 99 5.82 11.40 36.74
C LYS A 99 7.15 10.84 37.24
N ASP A 100 7.22 9.54 37.52
CA ASP A 100 8.39 8.87 38.09
C ASP A 100 9.56 8.78 37.11
N LEU A 101 9.29 8.68 35.81
CA LEU A 101 10.32 8.60 34.76
C LEU A 101 10.46 9.89 33.94
N HIS A 102 9.77 10.97 34.33
CA HIS A 102 9.75 12.25 33.60
C HIS A 102 9.38 12.13 32.11
N LEU A 103 8.47 11.21 31.77
CA LEU A 103 8.03 10.94 30.39
C LEU A 103 7.20 12.09 29.79
N ASN A 104 6.84 13.09 30.60
CA ASN A 104 6.19 14.31 30.14
C ASN A 104 7.14 15.25 29.40
N ILE A 105 8.46 15.07 29.53
CA ILE A 105 9.46 15.90 28.85
C ILE A 105 9.85 15.22 27.53
N GLN A 106 9.60 15.89 26.42
CA GLN A 106 10.04 15.44 25.09
C GLN A 106 11.11 16.38 24.56
N VAL A 107 12.22 15.80 24.11
CA VAL A 107 13.35 16.54 23.53
C VAL A 107 13.68 15.94 22.17
N SER A 108 13.84 16.81 21.16
CA SER A 108 14.25 16.40 19.81
C SER A 108 15.14 17.47 19.18
N SER A 109 16.02 17.08 18.25
CA SER A 109 16.84 18.04 17.50
C SER A 109 16.02 18.68 16.36
N THR A 110 16.21 19.98 16.13
CA THR A 110 15.64 20.69 14.96
C THR A 110 16.21 20.20 13.63
N GLU A 111 17.39 19.58 13.65
CA GLU A 111 18.09 19.08 12.46
C GLU A 111 17.63 17.67 12.05
N ASN A 112 16.75 17.01 12.84
CA ASN A 112 16.28 15.63 12.59
C ASN A 112 15.24 15.52 11.43
N THR A 113 15.60 16.05 10.27
CA THR A 113 14.81 16.01 9.04
C THR A 113 15.07 14.75 8.22
N LEU A 114 14.15 14.41 7.30
CA LEU A 114 14.27 13.25 6.40
C LEU A 114 15.55 13.30 5.55
N THR A 115 15.99 14.51 5.16
CA THR A 115 17.22 14.73 4.42
C THR A 115 18.47 14.53 5.28
N HIS A 116 18.43 14.92 6.55
CA HIS A 116 19.52 14.71 7.48
C HIS A 116 19.70 13.21 7.76
N ARG A 117 18.62 12.49 8.08
CA ARG A 117 18.64 11.02 8.26
C ARG A 117 19.12 10.23 7.03
N LEU A 118 19.06 10.82 5.83
CA LEU A 118 19.58 10.20 4.62
C LEU A 118 21.09 10.45 4.42
N LEU A 119 21.61 11.58 4.92
CA LEU A 119 22.96 12.10 4.63
C LEU A 119 23.94 11.98 5.81
N SER A 120 23.46 11.98 7.05
CA SER A 120 24.26 11.90 8.27
C SER A 120 23.80 10.75 9.16
N ASP A 121 24.76 10.18 9.90
CA ASP A 121 24.58 9.03 10.81
C ASP A 121 24.42 9.48 12.28
N THR A 122 24.10 10.77 12.50
CA THR A 122 23.97 11.34 13.86
C THR A 122 22.83 10.67 14.61
N GLU A 123 23.14 10.05 15.73
CA GLU A 123 22.19 9.26 16.52
C GLU A 123 21.70 10.07 17.73
N TYR A 124 20.48 10.60 17.65
CA TYR A 124 19.84 11.25 18.78
C TYR A 124 19.19 10.23 19.71
N LYS A 125 19.57 10.20 20.98
CA LYS A 125 19.02 9.28 21.98
C LYS A 125 18.58 10.02 23.24
N THR A 126 17.37 9.72 23.72
CA THR A 126 16.83 10.28 24.96
C THR A 126 16.66 9.17 25.98
N GLU A 127 17.46 9.21 27.05
CA GLU A 127 17.40 8.25 28.14
C GLU A 127 16.60 8.84 29.32
N TYR A 128 15.53 8.15 29.69
CA TYR A 128 14.64 8.53 30.78
C TYR A 128 15.00 7.77 32.05
N THR A 129 15.27 8.51 33.14
CA THR A 129 15.60 7.93 34.44
C THR A 129 14.75 8.58 35.54
N LYS A 130 14.73 7.97 36.73
CA LYS A 130 14.02 8.51 37.91
C LYS A 130 14.57 9.84 38.42
N LYS A 131 15.77 10.23 37.99
CA LYS A 131 16.45 11.45 38.49
C LYS A 131 16.48 12.55 37.44
N SER A 132 16.44 12.19 36.16
CA SER A 132 16.63 13.13 35.06
C SER A 132 16.35 12.50 33.69
N VAL A 133 16.14 13.38 32.72
CA VAL A 133 16.09 13.05 31.29
C VAL A 133 17.41 13.43 30.67
N LEU A 134 18.16 12.44 30.17
CA LEU A 134 19.45 12.62 29.53
C LEU A 134 19.27 12.60 28.01
N PHE A 135 19.53 13.72 27.35
CA PHE A 135 19.56 13.79 25.89
C PHE A 135 21.00 13.67 25.40
N LYS A 136 21.26 12.74 24.47
CA LYS A 136 22.54 12.50 23.82
C LYS A 136 22.45 12.91 22.36
N ASP A 137 23.40 13.73 21.94
CA ASP A 137 23.65 14.17 20.58
C ASP A 137 25.06 13.70 20.19
N ASP A 138 25.14 12.48 19.63
CA ASP A 138 26.37 11.70 19.46
C ASP A 138 27.22 11.61 20.75
N LEU A 139 28.29 12.39 20.85
CA LEU A 139 29.23 12.42 21.98
C LEU A 139 28.85 13.45 23.05
N LYS A 140 27.98 14.41 22.72
CA LYS A 140 27.58 15.49 23.62
C LYS A 140 26.30 15.12 24.36
N SER A 141 26.15 15.56 25.60
CA SER A 141 24.92 15.28 26.34
C SER A 141 24.52 16.38 27.32
N PHE A 142 23.21 16.50 27.55
CA PHE A 142 22.67 17.34 28.60
C PHE A 142 21.59 16.62 29.40
N GLU A 143 21.58 16.91 30.69
CA GLU A 143 20.74 16.27 31.69
C GLU A 143 19.69 17.28 32.19
N ILE A 144 18.42 16.98 31.98
CA ILE A 144 17.29 17.75 32.50
C ILE A 144 16.84 17.11 33.81
N ARG A 145 17.09 17.77 34.94
CA ARG A 145 16.67 17.29 36.26
C ARG A 145 15.29 17.82 36.67
N GLU A 146 14.98 19.04 36.25
CA GLU A 146 13.70 19.68 36.55
C GLU A 146 13.30 20.55 35.36
N PHE A 147 12.05 20.40 34.91
CA PHE A 147 11.48 21.19 33.83
C PHE A 147 9.97 21.29 34.02
N GLU A 148 9.55 22.24 34.86
CA GLU A 148 8.15 22.60 35.06
C GLU A 148 7.88 23.96 34.40
N VAL A 149 6.99 23.96 33.41
CA VAL A 149 6.58 25.17 32.68
C VAL A 149 5.20 25.63 33.14
N PRO A 150 4.88 26.93 33.06
CA PRO A 150 3.54 27.43 33.34
C PRO A 150 2.48 26.77 32.43
N ALA A 151 1.25 26.65 32.93
CA ALA A 151 0.16 25.96 32.23
C ALA A 151 -0.10 26.48 30.79
N PHE A 152 0.18 27.76 30.53
CA PHE A 152 0.06 28.38 29.20
C PHE A 152 1.05 27.84 28.16
N TYR A 153 2.19 27.31 28.60
CA TYR A 153 3.26 26.78 27.75
C TYR A 153 3.29 25.24 27.73
N LEU A 154 2.36 24.57 28.43
CA LEU A 154 2.20 23.13 28.29
C LEU A 154 1.78 22.79 26.86
N ASP A 155 2.29 21.64 26.37
CA ASP A 155 2.01 21.10 25.04
C ASP A 155 2.52 21.96 23.86
N LYS A 156 3.15 23.11 24.13
CA LYS A 156 3.81 23.94 23.13
C LYS A 156 5.27 23.53 22.96
N ASN A 157 5.72 23.50 21.70
CA ASN A 157 7.12 23.24 21.39
C ASN A 157 7.94 24.52 21.66
N LEU A 158 9.01 24.40 22.44
CA LEU A 158 9.91 25.51 22.76
C LEU A 158 11.30 25.22 22.18
N LEU A 159 11.96 26.25 21.67
CA LEU A 159 13.34 26.15 21.19
C LEU A 159 14.32 26.37 22.34
N LEU A 160 15.23 25.42 22.50
CA LEU A 160 16.28 25.36 23.51
C LEU A 160 17.61 25.74 22.87
N ASN A 161 18.10 26.93 23.20
CA ASN A 161 19.36 27.48 22.71
C ASN A 161 20.39 27.53 23.85
N PHE A 162 21.60 27.03 23.58
CA PHE A 162 22.72 27.11 24.51
C PHE A 162 23.62 28.30 24.16
N ASP A 163 23.81 29.23 25.09
CA ASP A 163 24.70 30.39 24.94
C ASP A 163 25.76 30.38 26.05
N LYS A 164 26.86 29.66 25.80
CA LYS A 164 28.05 29.45 26.64
C LYS A 164 27.79 28.98 28.08
N GLN A 165 27.24 29.84 28.92
CA GLN A 165 26.92 29.58 30.34
C GLN A 165 25.42 29.78 30.67
N SER A 166 24.62 30.19 29.70
CA SER A 166 23.19 30.42 29.84
C SER A 166 22.39 29.61 28.82
N LEU A 167 21.17 29.31 29.19
CA LEU A 167 20.15 28.64 28.41
C LEU A 167 19.08 29.65 28.04
N ARG A 168 18.66 29.68 26.78
CA ARG A 168 17.53 30.49 26.32
C ARG A 168 16.41 29.59 25.80
N LEU A 169 15.19 29.82 26.29
CA LEU A 169 13.97 29.23 25.74
C LEU A 169 13.30 30.27 24.85
N VAL A 170 13.01 29.90 23.61
CA VAL A 170 12.42 30.77 22.60
C VAL A 170 11.13 30.13 22.07
N ASP A 171 10.10 30.94 21.87
CA ASP A 171 8.89 30.48 21.19
C ASP A 171 9.15 30.41 19.67
N PRO A 172 8.95 29.26 19.00
CA PRO A 172 9.18 29.12 17.58
C PRO A 172 8.24 29.98 16.71
N ASP A 173 7.05 30.33 17.19
CA ASP A 173 6.05 31.05 16.39
C ASP A 173 6.25 32.57 16.45
N THR A 174 6.69 33.09 17.59
CA THR A 174 6.88 34.54 17.80
C THR A 174 8.34 34.99 17.78
N GLU A 175 9.29 34.04 17.77
CA GLU A 175 10.74 34.26 17.94
C GLU A 175 11.11 35.02 19.24
N GLU A 176 10.18 35.14 20.18
CA GLU A 176 10.40 35.86 21.43
C GLU A 176 11.16 34.98 22.45
N VAL A 177 12.17 35.56 23.10
CA VAL A 177 12.91 34.89 24.18
C VAL A 177 12.05 34.86 25.44
N LEU A 178 11.48 33.70 25.74
CA LEU A 178 10.59 33.48 26.88
C LEU A 178 11.33 33.45 28.22
N LEU A 179 12.51 32.85 28.24
CA LEU A 179 13.30 32.66 29.47
C LEU A 179 14.79 32.59 29.15
N THR A 180 15.62 33.24 29.97
CA THR A 180 17.09 33.07 29.97
C THR A 180 17.56 32.70 31.37
N VAL A 181 18.19 31.55 31.54
CA VAL A 181 18.64 31.02 32.85
C VAL A 181 20.08 30.48 32.80
N PRO A 182 20.87 30.57 33.88
CA PRO A 182 22.20 29.96 33.95
C PRO A 182 22.14 28.42 33.88
N LEU A 183 23.11 27.81 33.20
CA LEU A 183 23.28 26.35 33.16
C LEU A 183 23.80 25.79 34.49
N ASN A 184 23.60 24.50 34.72
CA ASN A 184 24.16 23.75 35.86
C ASN A 184 23.68 24.18 37.26
N GLN A 185 22.52 24.82 37.35
CA GLN A 185 21.86 25.15 38.62
C GLN A 185 20.34 25.05 38.51
N ALA A 186 19.65 24.90 39.64
CA ALA A 186 18.19 24.93 39.69
C ALA A 186 17.71 26.38 39.64
N ASN A 187 16.94 26.74 38.61
CA ASN A 187 16.46 28.09 38.38
C ASN A 187 14.95 28.15 38.56
N HIS A 188 14.50 28.99 39.48
CA HIS A 188 13.07 29.26 39.71
C HIS A 188 12.79 30.70 39.31
N VAL A 189 12.11 30.92 38.20
CA VAL A 189 11.88 32.25 37.64
C VAL A 189 10.38 32.50 37.50
N ALA A 190 9.89 33.56 38.13
CA ALA A 190 8.50 34.00 37.95
C ALA A 190 8.36 34.73 36.60
N GLY A 191 7.52 34.19 35.72
CA GLY A 191 7.17 34.79 34.44
C GLY A 191 5.73 35.33 34.41
N PRO A 192 5.32 35.98 33.31
CA PRO A 192 4.01 36.63 33.19
C PRO A 192 2.81 35.66 33.30
N HIS A 193 3.02 34.38 32.98
CA HIS A 193 1.97 33.35 32.99
C HIS A 193 2.16 32.29 34.10
N GLY A 194 3.12 32.46 35.00
CA GLY A 194 3.40 31.53 36.10
C GLY A 194 4.89 31.36 36.39
N THR A 195 5.22 30.42 37.28
CA THR A 195 6.62 30.14 37.66
C THR A 195 7.21 29.04 36.77
N TRP A 196 8.42 29.28 36.28
CA TRP A 196 9.26 28.32 35.59
C TRP A 196 10.22 27.68 36.58
N LYS A 197 10.34 26.35 36.58
CA LYS A 197 11.41 25.64 37.27
C LYS A 197 12.22 24.85 36.26
N VAL A 198 13.47 25.26 36.07
CA VAL A 198 14.34 24.70 35.03
C VAL A 198 15.71 24.41 35.62
N ALA A 199 16.13 23.14 35.55
CA ALA A 199 17.43 22.67 36.00
C ALA A 199 18.04 21.75 34.93
N ILE A 200 18.79 22.36 34.01
CA ILE A 200 19.50 21.66 32.93
C ILE A 200 21.01 21.71 33.20
N PHE A 201 21.64 20.55 33.18
CA PHE A 201 23.05 20.35 33.44
C PHE A 201 23.75 19.86 32.19
N THR A 202 24.88 20.46 31.84
CA THR A 202 25.74 19.97 30.77
C THR A 202 27.19 20.37 31.00
N LYS A 203 28.09 19.53 30.51
CA LYS A 203 29.54 19.80 30.46
C LYS A 203 29.99 20.17 29.04
N ASP A 204 29.13 19.98 28.05
CA ASP A 204 29.44 20.13 26.63
C ASP A 204 28.90 21.47 26.10
N GLN A 205 29.51 21.97 25.03
CA GLN A 205 29.03 23.14 24.31
C GLN A 205 28.20 22.71 23.11
N PHE A 206 26.99 23.25 23.00
CA PHE A 206 26.06 22.99 21.90
C PHE A 206 25.90 24.24 21.04
N ASP A 207 26.09 24.07 19.74
CA ASP A 207 25.83 25.11 18.74
C ASP A 207 24.47 24.91 18.05
N ALA A 208 23.86 23.73 18.23
CA ALA A 208 22.57 23.36 17.64
C ALA A 208 21.39 23.79 18.52
N VAL A 209 20.24 23.96 17.87
CA VAL A 209 18.96 24.30 18.52
C VAL A 209 18.14 23.03 18.72
N TYR A 210 17.59 22.84 19.93
CA TYR A 210 16.76 21.68 20.24
C TYR A 210 15.31 22.09 20.50
N ASN A 211 14.38 21.22 20.16
CA ASN A 211 12.97 21.31 20.52
C ASN A 211 12.77 20.64 21.88
N ILE A 212 12.15 21.35 22.82
CA ILE A 212 11.73 20.82 24.12
C ILE A 212 10.26 21.12 24.36
N THR A 213 9.51 20.09 24.73
CA THR A 213 8.07 20.19 25.03
C THR A 213 7.80 19.56 26.39
N SER A 214 7.08 20.27 27.25
CA SER A 214 6.50 19.70 28.47
C SER A 214 5.03 19.36 28.21
N LEU A 215 4.73 18.07 28.16
CA LEU A 215 3.38 17.57 27.93
C LEU A 215 2.51 17.67 29.18
N SER A 216 1.24 18.04 28.99
CA SER A 216 0.21 17.88 30.01
C SER A 216 -0.07 16.40 30.25
N LEU A 217 -0.47 16.07 31.48
CA LEU A 217 -0.71 14.68 31.88
C LEU A 217 -1.68 13.93 30.92
N PRO A 218 -2.80 14.51 30.44
CA PRO A 218 -3.68 13.83 29.50
C PRO A 218 -2.99 13.50 28.16
N ILE A 219 -2.18 14.42 27.62
CA ILE A 219 -1.47 14.20 26.35
C ILE A 219 -0.35 13.17 26.52
N ALA A 220 0.40 13.25 27.62
CA ALA A 220 1.43 12.26 27.95
C ALA A 220 0.85 10.84 28.10
N VAL A 221 -0.31 10.69 28.77
CA VAL A 221 -1.01 9.39 28.87
C VAL A 221 -1.47 8.90 27.50
N ASN A 222 -2.01 9.77 26.65
CA ASN A 222 -2.41 9.41 25.30
C ASN A 222 -1.21 9.00 24.42
N ALA A 223 -0.07 9.67 24.56
CA ALA A 223 1.16 9.35 23.84
C ALA A 223 1.68 7.95 24.20
N ILE A 224 1.64 7.57 25.48
CA ILE A 224 1.98 6.20 25.91
C ILE A 224 0.91 5.21 25.43
N SER A 225 -0.38 5.52 25.63
CA SER A 225 -1.49 4.63 25.29
C SER A 225 -1.60 4.32 23.79
N ALA A 226 -1.08 5.18 22.92
CA ALA A 226 -1.04 4.94 21.48
C ALA A 226 -0.14 3.75 21.11
N ASN A 227 0.94 3.52 21.86
CA ASN A 227 1.91 2.45 21.62
C ASN A 227 1.87 1.34 22.68
N TYR A 228 1.03 1.50 23.71
CA TYR A 228 0.83 0.55 24.80
C TYR A 228 -0.50 -0.17 24.66
N SER A 229 -0.49 -1.49 24.80
CA SER A 229 -1.69 -2.32 24.73
C SER A 229 -1.69 -3.37 25.82
N VAL A 230 -2.89 -3.70 26.32
CA VAL A 230 -3.11 -4.73 27.32
C VAL A 230 -4.27 -5.58 26.85
N ALA A 231 -4.08 -6.90 26.84
CA ALA A 231 -5.09 -7.86 26.45
C ALA A 231 -4.97 -9.15 27.28
N GLU A 232 -6.09 -9.82 27.53
CA GLU A 232 -6.10 -11.13 28.19
C GLU A 232 -5.54 -12.20 27.23
N ARG A 233 -4.59 -13.02 27.72
CA ARG A 233 -3.97 -14.12 26.99
C ARG A 233 -4.83 -15.37 27.16
N GLY A 234 -5.82 -15.51 26.28
CA GLY A 234 -6.83 -16.56 26.34
C GLY A 234 -8.14 -16.08 26.97
N LYS A 235 -9.22 -16.85 26.85
CA LYS A 235 -10.52 -16.47 27.45
C LYS A 235 -10.57 -16.95 28.90
N LEU A 236 -10.86 -16.04 29.84
CA LEU A 236 -11.04 -16.34 31.26
C LEU A 236 -9.79 -16.98 31.91
N THR A 237 -8.60 -16.60 31.46
CA THR A 237 -7.34 -17.14 32.01
C THR A 237 -6.82 -16.33 33.19
N GLY A 238 -7.27 -15.08 33.33
CA GLY A 238 -6.72 -14.15 34.33
C GLY A 238 -5.28 -13.71 34.03
N VAL A 239 -4.72 -14.11 32.88
CA VAL A 239 -3.36 -13.73 32.46
C VAL A 239 -3.44 -12.56 31.49
N LEU A 240 -2.90 -11.43 31.90
CA LEU A 240 -2.80 -10.21 31.11
C LEU A 240 -1.46 -10.14 30.39
N GLY A 241 -1.52 -9.98 29.08
CA GLY A 241 -0.38 -9.63 28.25
C GLY A 241 -0.33 -8.14 28.02
N LEU A 242 0.78 -7.52 28.42
CA LEU A 242 1.10 -6.13 28.16
C LEU A 242 2.09 -6.08 27.01
N ASN A 243 1.90 -5.14 26.08
CA ASN A 243 2.82 -4.90 24.96
C ASN A 243 3.08 -3.40 24.81
N TYR A 244 4.34 -3.01 24.62
CA TYR A 244 4.75 -1.65 24.35
C TYR A 244 5.68 -1.56 23.13
N GLN A 245 5.39 -0.65 22.20
CA GLN A 245 6.13 -0.47 20.94
C GLN A 245 6.90 0.85 20.90
N GLY A 246 8.10 0.85 20.33
CA GLY A 246 8.92 2.06 20.20
C GLY A 246 10.23 1.82 19.45
N GLN A 247 10.99 2.89 19.24
CA GLN A 247 12.26 2.84 18.49
C GLN A 247 13.46 2.51 19.39
N ASP A 248 13.44 3.00 20.63
CA ASP A 248 14.49 2.74 21.62
C ASP A 248 14.13 1.50 22.45
N LYS A 249 14.94 0.45 22.29
CA LYS A 249 14.80 -0.85 22.94
C LYS A 249 14.88 -0.78 24.46
N GLU A 250 15.82 0.01 24.97
CA GLU A 250 16.06 0.14 26.40
C GLU A 250 14.94 0.94 27.05
N HIS A 251 14.54 2.04 26.39
CA HIS A 251 13.45 2.89 26.85
C HIS A 251 12.13 2.11 26.99
N ILE A 252 11.69 1.41 25.94
CA ILE A 252 10.41 0.67 26.00
C ILE A 252 10.42 -0.42 27.06
N THR A 253 11.56 -1.08 27.27
CA THR A 253 11.74 -2.10 28.31
C THR A 253 11.64 -1.50 29.70
N LYS A 254 12.33 -0.38 29.95
CA LYS A 254 12.27 0.35 31.24
C LYS A 254 10.87 0.86 31.55
N VAL A 255 10.17 1.44 30.57
CA VAL A 255 8.81 1.96 30.74
C VAL A 255 7.84 0.82 31.05
N LEU A 256 7.87 -0.28 30.30
CA LEU A 256 6.97 -1.41 30.54
C LEU A 256 7.20 -2.05 31.92
N ASN A 257 8.47 -2.24 32.32
CA ASN A 257 8.81 -2.73 33.65
C ASN A 257 8.40 -1.77 34.77
N ALA A 258 8.48 -0.45 34.54
CA ALA A 258 7.98 0.54 35.49
C ALA A 258 6.45 0.47 35.65
N ILE A 259 5.71 0.29 34.54
CA ILE A 259 4.25 0.08 34.59
C ILE A 259 3.90 -1.16 35.44
N LEU A 260 4.60 -2.28 35.23
CA LEU A 260 4.41 -3.50 36.03
C LEU A 260 4.66 -3.26 37.52
N ALA A 261 5.77 -2.61 37.85
CA ALA A 261 6.15 -2.34 39.23
C ALA A 261 5.16 -1.40 39.93
N THR A 262 4.75 -0.31 39.27
CA THR A 262 3.77 0.64 39.77
C THR A 262 2.41 -0.02 39.97
N TYR A 263 1.94 -0.82 39.00
CA TYR A 263 0.68 -1.54 39.11
C TYR A 263 0.68 -2.54 40.27
N SER A 264 1.76 -3.33 40.41
CA SER A 264 1.92 -4.27 41.51
C SER A 264 1.95 -3.56 42.87
N ALA A 265 2.75 -2.49 43.01
CA ALA A 265 2.83 -1.71 44.24
C ALA A 265 1.47 -1.11 44.63
N GLN A 266 0.75 -0.56 43.65
CA GLN A 266 -0.56 0.04 43.86
C GLN A 266 -1.65 -0.99 44.22
N ASN A 267 -1.56 -2.20 43.66
CA ASN A 267 -2.45 -3.30 44.03
C ASN A 267 -2.20 -3.73 45.49
N ILE A 268 -0.93 -3.89 45.89
CA ILE A 268 -0.54 -4.22 47.26
C ILE A 268 -1.00 -3.14 48.23
N GLU A 269 -0.76 -1.85 47.92
CA GLU A 269 -1.14 -0.73 48.76
C GLU A 269 -2.67 -0.67 48.97
N ARG A 270 -3.45 -0.76 47.89
CA ARG A 270 -4.91 -0.78 47.96
C ARG A 270 -5.42 -1.93 48.82
N ARG A 271 -4.88 -3.14 48.63
CA ARG A 271 -5.29 -4.33 49.41
C ARG A 271 -4.89 -4.25 50.87
N SER A 272 -3.71 -3.71 51.15
CA SER A 272 -3.25 -3.48 52.52
C SER A 272 -4.14 -2.46 53.23
N ALA A 273 -4.52 -1.38 52.54
CA ALA A 273 -5.45 -0.38 53.05
C ALA A 273 -6.86 -0.95 53.31
N GLU A 274 -7.42 -1.73 52.37
CA GLU A 274 -8.69 -2.45 52.55
C GLU A 274 -8.64 -3.37 53.78
N SER A 275 -7.60 -4.20 53.88
CA SER A 275 -7.42 -5.14 54.99
C SER A 275 -7.21 -4.44 56.32
N ALA A 276 -6.49 -3.31 56.34
CA ALA A 276 -6.29 -2.50 57.53
C ALA A 276 -7.60 -1.92 58.06
N GLN A 277 -8.48 -1.45 57.16
CA GLN A 277 -9.77 -0.89 57.54
C GLN A 277 -10.71 -1.98 58.07
N THR A 278 -10.75 -3.16 57.44
CA THR A 278 -11.55 -4.30 57.95
C THR A 278 -11.02 -4.78 59.30
N LEU A 279 -9.71 -4.88 59.48
CA LEU A 279 -9.12 -5.24 60.77
C LEU A 279 -9.48 -4.23 61.86
N LYS A 280 -9.42 -2.92 61.57
CA LYS A 280 -9.82 -1.88 62.51
C LYS A 280 -11.28 -2.03 62.94
N PHE A 281 -12.18 -2.29 61.99
CA PHE A 281 -13.59 -2.57 62.30
C PHE A 281 -13.75 -3.78 63.22
N LEU A 282 -13.08 -4.89 62.92
CA LEU A 282 -13.14 -6.10 63.77
C LEU A 282 -12.52 -5.87 65.16
N ASP A 283 -11.44 -5.09 65.26
CA ASP A 283 -10.78 -4.74 66.52
C ASP A 283 -11.71 -3.94 67.45
N GLU A 284 -12.57 -3.08 66.88
CA GLU A 284 -13.59 -2.32 67.62
C GLU A 284 -14.80 -3.18 68.03
N GLN A 285 -15.21 -4.15 67.20
CA GLN A 285 -16.42 -4.97 67.44
C GLN A 285 -16.17 -6.20 68.33
N LEU A 286 -15.00 -6.83 68.26
CA LEU A 286 -14.69 -8.06 69.02
C LEU A 286 -14.81 -7.89 70.55
N PRO A 287 -14.36 -6.77 71.17
CA PRO A 287 -14.51 -6.56 72.61
C PRO A 287 -15.98 -6.42 73.04
N ASP A 288 -16.79 -5.73 72.24
CA ASP A 288 -18.22 -5.58 72.54
C ASP A 288 -18.94 -6.93 72.46
N LEU A 289 -18.68 -7.70 71.41
CA LEU A 289 -19.24 -9.04 71.26
C LEU A 289 -18.79 -9.98 72.38
N LYS A 290 -17.51 -9.90 72.80
CA LYS A 290 -17.01 -10.66 73.95
C LYS A 290 -17.75 -10.29 75.24
N LYS A 291 -17.97 -8.99 75.48
CA LYS A 291 -18.75 -8.52 76.63
C LYS A 291 -20.18 -9.05 76.60
N GLN A 292 -20.84 -9.01 75.44
CA GLN A 292 -22.18 -9.55 75.25
C GLN A 292 -22.26 -11.06 75.47
N LEU A 293 -21.21 -11.81 75.12
CA LEU A 293 -21.06 -13.24 75.40
C LEU A 293 -20.90 -13.48 76.91
N ASP A 294 -19.98 -12.77 77.56
CA ASP A 294 -19.76 -12.90 79.00
C ASP A 294 -21.00 -12.56 79.83
N ASP A 295 -21.78 -11.55 79.38
CA ASP A 295 -23.08 -11.22 79.98
C ASP A 295 -24.10 -12.36 79.82
N ALA A 296 -24.19 -12.96 78.63
CA ALA A 296 -25.07 -14.10 78.38
C ALA A 296 -24.65 -15.32 79.22
N GLU A 297 -23.35 -15.63 79.30
CA GLU A 297 -22.81 -16.70 80.14
C GLU A 297 -23.12 -16.46 81.62
N ARG A 298 -22.97 -15.22 82.11
CA ARG A 298 -23.34 -14.86 83.49
C ARG A 298 -24.83 -15.08 83.75
N GLN A 299 -25.70 -14.63 82.85
CA GLN A 299 -27.15 -14.82 82.99
C GLN A 299 -27.52 -16.30 82.98
N PHE A 300 -26.95 -17.07 82.06
CA PHE A 300 -27.15 -18.52 81.97
C PHE A 300 -26.66 -19.25 83.22
N ASN A 301 -25.46 -18.92 83.71
CA ASN A 301 -24.91 -19.53 84.92
C ASN A 301 -25.72 -19.18 86.18
N LYS A 302 -26.20 -17.94 86.32
CA LYS A 302 -27.12 -17.56 87.41
C LYS A 302 -28.41 -18.37 87.36
N PHE A 303 -28.98 -18.54 86.17
CA PHE A 303 -30.18 -19.36 85.97
C PHE A 303 -29.92 -20.83 86.36
N ARG A 304 -28.78 -21.40 85.94
CA ARG A 304 -28.38 -22.77 86.32
C ARG A 304 -28.21 -22.94 87.83
N GLN A 305 -27.64 -21.95 88.52
CA GLN A 305 -27.47 -21.96 89.98
C GLN A 305 -28.82 -21.89 90.73
N GLN A 306 -29.80 -21.17 90.19
CA GLN A 306 -31.10 -21.00 90.84
C GLN A 306 -31.99 -22.26 90.74
N TYR A 307 -31.90 -23.00 89.63
CA TYR A 307 -32.79 -24.12 89.33
C TYR A 307 -32.13 -25.51 89.37
N ASN A 308 -30.81 -25.59 89.63
CA ASN A 308 -29.93 -26.76 89.89
C ASN A 308 -29.93 -27.94 88.89
N THR A 309 -31.04 -28.29 88.26
CA THR A 309 -31.14 -29.30 87.19
C THR A 309 -32.43 -29.12 86.40
N VAL A 310 -32.32 -28.81 85.11
CA VAL A 310 -33.44 -28.82 84.16
C VAL A 310 -33.26 -30.07 83.31
N ASP A 311 -34.19 -31.02 83.41
CA ASP A 311 -34.19 -32.22 82.57
C ASP A 311 -34.72 -31.84 81.17
N VAL A 312 -33.82 -31.85 80.18
CA VAL A 312 -34.13 -31.46 78.80
C VAL A 312 -34.61 -32.71 78.07
N THR A 313 -35.85 -32.70 77.59
CA THR A 313 -36.37 -33.81 76.77
C THR A 313 -35.63 -33.86 75.43
N LYS A 314 -35.49 -35.05 74.82
CA LYS A 314 -34.89 -35.20 73.46
C LYS A 314 -35.56 -34.32 72.41
N GLU A 315 -36.85 -34.04 72.57
CA GLU A 315 -37.62 -33.15 71.69
C GLU A 315 -37.22 -31.68 71.86
N SER A 316 -36.97 -31.25 73.11
CA SER A 316 -36.44 -29.91 73.43
C SER A 316 -35.01 -29.72 72.92
N GLU A 317 -34.20 -30.78 72.95
CA GLU A 317 -32.84 -30.78 72.38
C GLU A 317 -32.86 -30.62 70.84
N LEU A 318 -33.78 -31.31 70.15
CA LEU A 318 -33.95 -31.14 68.71
C LEU A 318 -34.39 -29.72 68.34
N TYR A 319 -35.36 -29.15 69.06
CA TYR A 319 -35.79 -27.76 68.86
C TYR A 319 -34.68 -26.75 69.17
N LEU A 320 -33.84 -27.05 70.17
CA LEU A 320 -32.68 -26.24 70.51
C LEU A 320 -31.66 -26.21 69.38
N THR A 321 -31.28 -27.37 68.86
CA THR A 321 -30.34 -27.46 67.73
C THR A 321 -30.88 -26.76 66.48
N GLN A 322 -32.17 -26.92 66.18
CA GLN A 322 -32.82 -26.20 65.08
C GLN A 322 -32.83 -24.68 65.33
N SER A 323 -33.12 -24.24 66.55
CA SER A 323 -33.14 -22.81 66.89
C SER A 323 -31.75 -22.19 66.79
N ILE A 324 -30.72 -22.86 67.32
CA ILE A 324 -29.32 -22.42 67.19
C ILE A 324 -28.95 -22.34 65.71
N THR A 325 -29.26 -23.36 64.90
CA THR A 325 -28.95 -23.35 63.46
C THR A 325 -29.61 -22.19 62.72
N LEU A 326 -30.88 -21.89 63.02
CA LEU A 326 -31.61 -20.79 62.38
C LEU A 326 -31.10 -19.42 62.83
N GLU A 327 -30.83 -19.23 64.13
CA GLU A 327 -30.28 -17.97 64.65
C GLU A 327 -28.84 -17.73 64.19
N THR A 328 -28.00 -18.77 64.10
CA THR A 328 -26.65 -18.68 63.53
C THR A 328 -26.74 -18.28 62.05
N LYS A 329 -27.60 -18.92 61.25
CA LYS A 329 -27.82 -18.54 59.85
C LYS A 329 -28.35 -17.11 59.70
N LYS A 330 -29.25 -16.69 60.60
CA LYS A 330 -29.76 -15.32 60.63
C LYS A 330 -28.63 -14.33 60.90
N ALA A 331 -27.82 -14.58 61.93
CA ALA A 331 -26.69 -13.74 62.29
C ALA A 331 -25.66 -13.63 61.15
N GLU A 332 -25.37 -14.75 60.48
CA GLU A 332 -24.52 -14.76 59.27
C GLU A 332 -25.10 -13.89 58.15
N LEU A 333 -26.41 -13.97 57.89
CA LEU A 333 -27.07 -13.14 56.88
C LEU A 333 -27.15 -11.67 57.27
N GLU A 334 -27.37 -11.34 58.53
CA GLU A 334 -27.35 -9.97 59.05
C GLU A 334 -25.95 -9.36 58.94
N GLN A 335 -24.90 -10.15 59.23
CA GLN A 335 -23.52 -9.74 58.99
C GLN A 335 -23.29 -9.46 57.49
N LYS A 336 -23.68 -10.39 56.61
CA LYS A 336 -23.58 -10.20 55.16
C LYS A 336 -24.35 -8.97 54.68
N GLN A 337 -25.52 -8.72 55.24
CA GLN A 337 -26.32 -7.54 54.94
C GLN A 337 -25.57 -6.26 55.36
N ALA A 338 -25.01 -6.20 56.57
CA ALA A 338 -24.25 -5.06 57.06
C ALA A 338 -23.01 -4.76 56.19
N GLU A 339 -22.29 -5.79 55.75
CA GLU A 339 -21.16 -5.66 54.82
C GLU A 339 -21.59 -5.12 53.44
N MET A 340 -22.77 -5.53 52.95
CA MET A 340 -23.29 -5.11 51.65
C MET A 340 -23.86 -3.68 51.68
N VAL A 341 -24.47 -3.24 52.78
CA VAL A 341 -24.95 -1.85 52.95
C VAL A 341 -23.80 -0.85 52.88
N ALA A 342 -22.58 -1.24 53.25
CA ALA A 342 -21.39 -0.39 53.11
C ALA A 342 -20.93 -0.22 51.64
N LYS A 343 -21.37 -1.08 50.72
CA LYS A 343 -20.91 -1.12 49.32
C LYS A 343 -22.00 -0.87 48.28
N TYR A 344 -23.26 -1.18 48.59
CA TYR A 344 -24.38 -1.21 47.65
C TYR A 344 -25.63 -0.52 48.21
N THR A 345 -26.50 -0.05 47.32
CA THR A 345 -27.81 0.51 47.67
C THR A 345 -28.86 -0.60 47.89
N ALA A 346 -29.95 -0.27 48.58
CA ALA A 346 -31.02 -1.21 48.94
C ALA A 346 -31.71 -1.90 47.74
N GLU A 347 -31.61 -1.33 46.54
CA GLU A 347 -32.25 -1.88 45.33
C GLU A 347 -31.40 -2.92 44.58
N HIS A 348 -30.13 -3.12 44.96
CA HIS A 348 -29.23 -4.04 44.28
C HIS A 348 -29.77 -5.49 44.31
N PRO A 349 -29.68 -6.28 43.21
CA PRO A 349 -30.22 -7.64 43.16
C PRO A 349 -29.75 -8.55 44.32
N ALA A 350 -28.46 -8.49 44.65
CA ALA A 350 -27.90 -9.24 45.78
C ALA A 350 -28.48 -8.80 47.15
N MET A 351 -28.83 -7.53 47.33
CA MET A 351 -29.49 -7.04 48.55
C MET A 351 -30.93 -7.57 48.65
N ARG A 352 -31.66 -7.63 47.52
CA ARG A 352 -33.01 -8.21 47.48
C ARG A 352 -32.99 -9.70 47.84
N GLU A 353 -31.99 -10.43 47.36
CA GLU A 353 -31.81 -11.84 47.68
C GLU A 353 -31.54 -12.06 49.18
N ILE A 354 -30.57 -11.35 49.76
CA ILE A 354 -30.26 -11.44 51.21
C ILE A 354 -31.50 -11.08 52.05
N ASN A 355 -32.21 -10.01 51.68
CA ASN A 355 -33.43 -9.61 52.38
C ASN A 355 -34.54 -10.68 52.27
N GLY A 356 -34.67 -11.34 51.11
CA GLY A 356 -35.58 -12.46 50.92
C GLY A 356 -35.23 -13.67 51.77
N GLN A 357 -33.94 -14.03 51.85
CA GLN A 357 -33.45 -15.11 52.72
C GLN A 357 -33.66 -14.79 54.20
N LEU A 358 -33.40 -13.54 54.63
CA LEU A 358 -33.68 -13.06 55.98
C LEU A 358 -35.18 -13.14 56.31
N ALA A 359 -36.06 -12.76 55.38
CA ALA A 359 -37.51 -12.86 55.58
C ALA A 359 -37.96 -14.32 55.74
N ALA A 360 -37.41 -15.24 54.94
CA ALA A 360 -37.71 -16.67 55.04
C ALA A 360 -37.23 -17.27 56.37
N ILE A 361 -36.00 -16.97 56.81
CA ILE A 361 -35.46 -17.45 58.09
C ILE A 361 -36.22 -16.85 59.27
N ASN A 362 -36.55 -15.55 59.23
CA ASN A 362 -37.36 -14.93 60.28
C ASN A 362 -38.75 -15.57 60.40
N LYS A 363 -39.36 -16.00 59.28
CA LYS A 363 -40.61 -16.76 59.30
C LYS A 363 -40.43 -18.11 60.00
N GLN A 364 -39.39 -18.86 59.66
CA GLN A 364 -39.07 -20.16 60.31
C GLN A 364 -38.77 -20.01 61.80
N ILE A 365 -38.04 -18.96 62.21
CA ILE A 365 -37.79 -18.63 63.61
C ILE A 365 -39.11 -18.31 64.32
N GLY A 366 -40.01 -17.56 63.67
CA GLY A 366 -41.35 -17.25 64.20
C GLY A 366 -42.21 -18.50 64.44
N GLU A 367 -42.22 -19.42 63.47
CA GLU A 367 -42.91 -20.71 63.59
C GLU A 367 -42.33 -21.54 64.74
N LEU A 368 -41.00 -21.68 64.82
CA LEU A 368 -40.33 -22.41 65.90
C LEU A 368 -40.57 -21.77 67.28
N ASN A 369 -40.52 -20.44 67.37
CA ASN A 369 -40.84 -19.71 68.61
C ASN A 369 -42.27 -19.94 69.07
N SER A 370 -43.23 -20.13 68.14
CA SER A 370 -44.60 -20.47 68.50
C SER A 370 -44.71 -21.87 69.12
N THR A 371 -43.92 -22.83 68.65
CA THR A 371 -43.79 -24.17 69.23
C THR A 371 -43.09 -24.13 70.59
N LEU A 372 -42.01 -23.36 70.73
CA LEU A 372 -41.28 -23.19 71.99
C LEU A 372 -42.12 -22.53 73.11
N LYS A 373 -43.16 -21.75 72.75
CA LYS A 373 -44.11 -21.20 73.73
C LYS A 373 -44.98 -22.26 74.42
N GLN A 374 -45.11 -23.45 73.84
CA GLN A 374 -45.86 -24.57 74.42
C GLN A 374 -45.05 -25.29 75.52
N LEU A 375 -43.75 -25.02 75.63
CA LEU A 375 -42.90 -25.57 76.68
C LEU A 375 -43.12 -24.84 78.02
N PRO A 376 -42.94 -25.54 79.16
CA PRO A 376 -42.92 -24.94 80.50
C PRO A 376 -41.95 -23.74 80.60
N ASP A 377 -42.33 -22.72 81.36
CA ASP A 377 -41.61 -21.43 81.41
C ASP A 377 -40.13 -21.57 81.76
N VAL A 378 -39.79 -22.45 82.72
CA VAL A 378 -38.40 -22.71 83.14
C VAL A 378 -37.58 -23.38 82.03
N GLN A 379 -38.16 -24.35 81.30
CA GLN A 379 -37.50 -25.01 80.18
C GLN A 379 -37.31 -24.05 79.01
N ARG A 380 -38.33 -23.25 78.67
CA ARG A 380 -38.23 -22.23 77.62
C ARG A 380 -37.13 -21.21 77.92
N GLN A 381 -37.06 -20.72 79.15
CA GLN A 381 -36.04 -19.74 79.55
C GLN A 381 -34.63 -20.34 79.57
N TYR A 382 -34.49 -21.61 79.96
CA TYR A 382 -33.23 -22.35 79.83
C TYR A 382 -32.75 -22.40 78.36
N LEU A 383 -33.62 -22.81 77.43
CA LEU A 383 -33.29 -22.94 76.02
C LEU A 383 -32.93 -21.59 75.39
N GLN A 384 -33.63 -20.51 75.77
CA GLN A 384 -33.33 -19.15 75.30
C GLN A 384 -31.93 -18.69 75.73
N LEU A 385 -31.59 -18.83 77.02
CA LEU A 385 -30.28 -18.43 77.53
C LEU A 385 -29.15 -19.31 76.99
N TYR A 386 -29.37 -20.62 76.87
CA TYR A 386 -28.38 -21.53 76.26
C TYR A 386 -28.13 -21.15 74.80
N ARG A 387 -29.18 -20.92 74.02
CA ARG A 387 -29.09 -20.49 72.62
C ARG A 387 -28.34 -19.17 72.49
N GLU A 388 -28.60 -18.19 73.37
CA GLU A 388 -27.88 -16.92 73.36
C GLU A 388 -26.38 -17.10 73.60
N VAL A 389 -25.99 -17.95 74.55
CA VAL A 389 -24.58 -18.29 74.79
C VAL A 389 -23.97 -18.98 73.58
N GLU A 390 -24.64 -19.99 73.03
CA GLU A 390 -24.13 -20.79 71.91
C GLU A 390 -23.97 -19.96 70.64
N VAL A 391 -25.00 -19.18 70.26
CA VAL A 391 -24.95 -18.31 69.06
C VAL A 391 -23.85 -17.28 69.21
N LYS A 392 -23.74 -16.59 70.36
CA LYS A 392 -22.68 -15.60 70.59
C LYS A 392 -21.28 -16.24 70.61
N THR A 393 -21.15 -17.46 71.13
CA THR A 393 -19.88 -18.21 71.12
C THR A 393 -19.44 -18.52 69.69
N GLN A 394 -20.37 -19.00 68.86
CA GLN A 394 -20.11 -19.30 67.45
C GLN A 394 -19.73 -18.04 66.67
N LEU A 395 -20.48 -16.95 66.85
CA LEU A 395 -20.24 -15.66 66.17
C LEU A 395 -18.90 -15.06 66.59
N TYR A 396 -18.59 -15.05 67.90
CA TYR A 396 -17.31 -14.58 68.43
C TYR A 396 -16.14 -15.39 67.88
N THR A 397 -16.25 -16.72 67.88
CA THR A 397 -15.20 -17.60 67.36
C THR A 397 -14.99 -17.42 65.86
N ALA A 398 -16.07 -17.28 65.08
CA ALA A 398 -16.00 -17.02 63.65
C ALA A 398 -15.32 -15.67 63.34
N LEU A 399 -15.71 -14.59 64.03
CA LEU A 399 -15.09 -13.27 63.88
C LEU A 399 -13.63 -13.25 64.35
N LEU A 400 -13.32 -13.95 65.45
CA LEU A 400 -11.95 -14.08 65.94
C LEU A 400 -11.06 -14.82 64.93
N ASN A 401 -11.56 -15.92 64.34
CA ASN A 401 -10.86 -16.65 63.30
C ASN A 401 -10.65 -15.77 62.06
N SER A 402 -11.67 -15.02 61.63
CA SER A 402 -11.57 -14.07 60.51
C SER A 402 -10.54 -12.97 60.80
N TYR A 403 -10.55 -12.40 62.02
CA TYR A 403 -9.56 -11.43 62.46
C TYR A 403 -8.14 -11.99 62.43
N GLN A 404 -7.92 -13.21 62.93
CA GLN A 404 -6.62 -13.87 62.89
C GLN A 404 -6.14 -14.12 61.46
N GLN A 405 -7.02 -14.60 60.58
CA GLN A 405 -6.72 -14.81 59.16
C GLN A 405 -6.36 -13.50 58.46
N LEU A 406 -7.14 -12.44 58.67
CA LEU A 406 -6.88 -11.11 58.11
C LEU A 406 -5.58 -10.50 58.64
N ARG A 407 -5.25 -10.72 59.92
CA ARG A 407 -4.00 -10.23 60.52
C ARG A 407 -2.79 -10.92 59.90
N ILE A 408 -2.88 -12.22 59.64
CA ILE A 408 -1.84 -12.98 58.93
C ILE A 408 -1.75 -12.51 57.47
N ALA A 409 -2.88 -12.34 56.78
CA ALA A 409 -2.92 -11.87 55.40
C ALA A 409 -2.32 -10.46 55.23
N LYS A 410 -2.64 -9.52 56.14
CA LYS A 410 -2.05 -8.18 56.17
C LYS A 410 -0.54 -8.21 56.38
N ALA A 411 -0.05 -9.11 57.25
CA ALA A 411 1.38 -9.27 57.49
C ALA A 411 2.14 -9.86 56.29
N GLY A 412 1.43 -10.55 55.37
CA GLY A 412 2.02 -11.12 54.16
C GLY A 412 2.19 -10.13 53.00
N GLU A 413 1.52 -8.97 53.01
CA GLU A 413 1.52 -7.97 51.93
C GLU A 413 1.38 -8.55 50.50
N ILE A 414 0.72 -9.71 50.35
CA ILE A 414 0.59 -10.38 49.05
C ILE A 414 -0.58 -9.74 48.30
N GLY A 415 -0.29 -9.02 47.22
CA GLY A 415 -1.31 -8.56 46.26
C GLY A 415 -1.94 -9.74 45.49
N ASN A 416 -3.12 -9.55 44.90
CA ASN A 416 -3.75 -10.60 44.06
C ASN A 416 -3.21 -10.60 42.62
N VAL A 417 -2.07 -9.96 42.42
CA VAL A 417 -1.42 -9.75 41.14
C VAL A 417 -0.01 -10.30 41.24
N ARG A 418 0.32 -11.22 40.35
CA ARG A 418 1.64 -11.83 40.25
C ARG A 418 2.25 -11.47 38.90
N ILE A 419 3.46 -10.92 38.92
CA ILE A 419 4.25 -10.74 37.71
C ILE A 419 4.76 -12.14 37.29
N VAL A 420 4.36 -12.59 36.11
CA VAL A 420 4.75 -13.90 35.55
C VAL A 420 6.01 -13.73 34.70
N ASP A 421 6.03 -12.68 33.87
CA ASP A 421 7.15 -12.37 33.01
C ASP A 421 7.39 -10.85 32.96
N THR A 422 8.65 -10.46 33.04
CA THR A 422 9.08 -9.05 32.96
C THR A 422 9.50 -8.72 31.53
N ALA A 423 9.42 -7.45 31.16
CA ALA A 423 9.88 -7.02 29.85
C ALA A 423 11.39 -7.22 29.71
N VAL A 424 11.80 -7.86 28.61
CA VAL A 424 13.20 -8.07 28.22
C VAL A 424 13.48 -7.31 26.92
N GLU A 425 14.72 -6.84 26.77
CA GLU A 425 15.12 -6.08 25.59
C GLU A 425 15.00 -6.91 24.29
N PRO A 426 14.34 -6.37 23.24
CA PRO A 426 14.08 -7.11 22.02
C PRO A 426 15.31 -7.13 21.09
N VAL A 427 15.62 -8.31 20.56
CA VAL A 427 16.76 -8.49 19.64
C VAL A 427 16.42 -7.97 18.23
N GLU A 428 15.24 -8.35 17.71
CA GLU A 428 14.82 -8.07 16.33
C GLU A 428 13.72 -7.00 16.23
N PRO A 429 13.73 -6.16 15.17
CA PRO A 429 12.65 -5.19 14.93
C PRO A 429 11.41 -5.86 14.33
N ILE A 430 10.23 -5.36 14.71
CA ILE A 430 8.94 -5.83 14.17
C ILE A 430 8.52 -5.09 12.89
N LYS A 431 9.02 -3.86 12.69
CA LYS A 431 8.73 -3.00 11.53
C LYS A 431 9.97 -2.18 11.15
N PRO A 432 10.15 -1.83 9.86
CA PRO A 432 9.37 -2.29 8.71
C PRO A 432 9.69 -3.75 8.35
N LYS A 433 8.70 -4.50 7.84
CA LYS A 433 8.91 -5.88 7.35
C LYS A 433 9.68 -5.84 6.02
N LYS A 434 11.01 -5.80 6.09
CA LYS A 434 11.93 -5.58 4.94
C LYS A 434 11.58 -6.44 3.72
N LEU A 435 11.32 -7.74 3.92
CA LEU A 435 10.93 -8.66 2.84
C LEU A 435 9.58 -8.31 2.19
N LEU A 436 8.57 -7.95 2.99
CA LEU A 436 7.24 -7.61 2.49
C LEU A 436 7.29 -6.34 1.64
N VAL A 437 8.03 -5.32 2.09
CA VAL A 437 8.21 -4.07 1.34
C VAL A 437 8.89 -4.33 -0.01
N LEU A 438 9.93 -5.15 -0.05
CA LEU A 438 10.63 -5.50 -1.30
C LEU A 438 9.72 -6.24 -2.29
N ILE A 439 8.96 -7.24 -1.82
CA ILE A 439 8.01 -7.98 -2.66
C ILE A 439 6.96 -7.03 -3.23
N LEU A 440 6.35 -6.19 -2.40
CA LEU A 440 5.32 -5.23 -2.84
C LEU A 440 5.87 -4.26 -3.88
N SER A 441 7.13 -3.82 -3.73
CA SER A 441 7.78 -2.89 -4.66
C SER A 441 7.99 -3.52 -6.05
N ILE A 442 8.33 -4.81 -6.10
CA ILE A 442 8.43 -5.54 -7.38
C ILE A 442 7.07 -5.57 -8.09
N PHE A 443 5.98 -5.84 -7.36
CA PHE A 443 4.63 -5.83 -7.93
C PHE A 443 4.22 -4.45 -8.44
N VAL A 444 4.45 -3.40 -7.65
CA VAL A 444 4.12 -2.02 -8.03
C VAL A 444 4.93 -1.58 -9.26
N GLY A 445 6.24 -1.82 -9.26
CA GLY A 445 7.10 -1.50 -10.41
C GLY A 445 6.72 -2.29 -11.67
N GLY A 446 6.38 -3.57 -11.52
CA GLY A 446 5.92 -4.41 -12.62
C GLY A 446 4.58 -3.95 -13.20
N PHE A 447 3.62 -3.59 -12.34
CA PHE A 447 2.32 -3.08 -12.74
C PHE A 447 2.43 -1.75 -13.51
N ILE A 448 3.18 -0.79 -12.98
CA ILE A 448 3.42 0.50 -13.65
C ILE A 448 4.15 0.28 -14.98
N GLY A 449 5.17 -0.59 -15.01
CA GLY A 449 5.89 -0.92 -16.22
C GLY A 449 5.00 -1.55 -17.30
N ALA A 450 4.11 -2.47 -16.91
CA ALA A 450 3.14 -3.08 -17.81
C ALA A 450 2.15 -2.04 -18.35
N LEU A 451 1.60 -1.19 -17.49
CA LEU A 451 0.68 -0.12 -17.88
C LEU A 451 1.31 0.83 -18.92
N ILE A 452 2.54 1.30 -18.67
CA ILE A 452 3.26 2.17 -19.61
C ILE A 452 3.53 1.45 -20.94
N ALA A 453 3.90 0.17 -20.90
CA ALA A 453 4.13 -0.63 -22.11
C ALA A 453 2.86 -0.77 -22.97
N LEU A 454 1.72 -1.01 -22.33
CA LEU A 454 0.42 -1.10 -23.00
C LEU A 454 -0.03 0.23 -23.59
N LEU A 455 0.05 1.32 -22.82
CA LEU A 455 -0.27 2.67 -23.30
C LEU A 455 0.59 3.05 -24.52
N ARG A 456 1.89 2.73 -24.47
CA ARG A 456 2.80 2.97 -25.60
C ARG A 456 2.43 2.16 -26.85
N ASN A 457 1.89 0.96 -26.67
CA ASN A 457 1.44 0.12 -27.78
C ASN A 457 0.13 0.65 -28.39
N MET A 458 -0.82 1.07 -27.55
CA MET A 458 -2.09 1.65 -28.00
C MET A 458 -1.89 2.92 -28.84
N LEU A 459 -0.85 3.72 -28.53
CA LEU A 459 -0.51 4.93 -29.29
C LEU A 459 0.11 4.66 -30.68
N ARG A 460 0.41 3.40 -31.04
CA ARG A 460 0.98 3.01 -32.35
C ARG A 460 -0.08 2.31 -33.23
N SER A 461 -1.01 3.07 -33.80
CA SER A 461 -2.02 2.57 -34.74
C SER A 461 -1.55 2.71 -36.20
N GLY A 462 -1.20 1.60 -36.84
CA GLY A 462 -0.91 1.52 -38.28
C GLY A 462 -1.62 0.30 -38.88
N VAL A 463 -1.87 0.31 -40.19
CA VAL A 463 -2.58 -0.77 -40.88
C VAL A 463 -1.73 -2.05 -40.87
N LYS A 464 -2.25 -3.11 -40.27
CA LYS A 464 -1.57 -4.41 -40.10
C LYS A 464 -2.16 -5.53 -40.94
N ASP A 465 -3.34 -5.33 -41.54
CA ASP A 465 -4.01 -6.36 -42.33
C ASP A 465 -4.44 -5.80 -43.69
N SER A 466 -4.27 -6.59 -44.74
CA SER A 466 -4.74 -6.24 -46.07
C SER A 466 -6.26 -6.31 -46.16
N GLY A 467 -6.90 -7.25 -45.45
CA GLY A 467 -8.36 -7.37 -45.42
C GLY A 467 -9.03 -6.12 -44.84
N GLN A 468 -8.37 -5.45 -43.88
CA GLN A 468 -8.81 -4.17 -43.35
C GLN A 468 -8.87 -3.07 -44.43
N ILE A 469 -7.87 -3.01 -45.33
CA ILE A 469 -7.85 -2.04 -46.45
C ILE A 469 -8.99 -2.34 -47.42
N GLU A 470 -9.19 -3.61 -47.77
CA GLU A 470 -10.24 -4.02 -48.72
C GLU A 470 -11.65 -3.74 -48.18
N THR A 471 -11.87 -3.99 -46.89
CA THR A 471 -13.18 -3.80 -46.25
C THR A 471 -13.52 -2.33 -46.03
N GLU A 472 -12.54 -1.51 -45.60
CA GLU A 472 -12.80 -0.10 -45.28
C GLU A 472 -12.77 0.81 -46.52
N LEU A 473 -11.97 0.49 -47.54
CA LEU A 473 -11.76 1.35 -48.72
C LEU A 473 -12.37 0.82 -50.02
N ASP A 474 -13.03 -0.35 -50.00
CA ASP A 474 -13.68 -1.00 -51.14
C ASP A 474 -12.78 -1.10 -52.40
N LEU A 475 -11.48 -1.31 -52.18
CA LEU A 475 -10.47 -1.43 -53.23
C LEU A 475 -9.57 -2.64 -52.99
N PRO A 476 -9.22 -3.40 -54.04
CA PRO A 476 -8.44 -4.61 -53.89
C PRO A 476 -6.99 -4.31 -53.47
N VAL A 477 -6.41 -5.19 -52.64
CA VAL A 477 -4.97 -5.19 -52.37
C VAL A 477 -4.30 -6.17 -53.32
N TYR A 478 -3.68 -5.66 -54.38
CA TYR A 478 -3.10 -6.49 -55.44
C TYR A 478 -1.92 -7.34 -55.00
N ALA A 479 -1.19 -6.91 -53.97
CA ALA A 479 -0.19 -7.75 -53.33
C ALA A 479 0.22 -7.26 -51.94
N THR A 480 0.69 -8.23 -51.18
CA THR A 480 1.35 -8.11 -49.89
C THR A 480 2.84 -8.42 -50.11
N VAL A 481 3.69 -7.38 -50.02
CA VAL A 481 5.14 -7.51 -50.27
C VAL A 481 5.88 -7.64 -48.94
N PRO A 482 6.46 -8.81 -48.63
CA PRO A 482 7.21 -9.01 -47.40
C PRO A 482 8.53 -8.22 -47.40
N ARG A 483 8.98 -7.85 -46.20
CA ARG A 483 10.32 -7.27 -46.03
C ARG A 483 11.38 -8.30 -46.39
N SER A 484 12.22 -8.00 -47.40
CA SER A 484 13.38 -8.84 -47.74
C SER A 484 14.54 -8.63 -46.75
N PRO A 485 14.98 -9.66 -46.01
CA PRO A 485 16.13 -9.57 -45.10
C PRO A 485 17.46 -9.36 -45.85
N ILE A 486 17.53 -9.81 -47.11
CA ILE A 486 18.71 -9.65 -47.98
C ILE A 486 18.84 -8.19 -48.42
N GLN A 487 17.72 -7.50 -48.66
CA GLN A 487 17.74 -6.07 -48.95
C GLN A 487 18.07 -5.24 -47.70
N GLU A 488 17.54 -5.60 -46.52
CA GLU A 488 17.81 -4.85 -45.27
C GLU A 488 19.28 -4.94 -44.82
N SER A 489 19.85 -6.15 -44.80
CA SER A 489 21.26 -6.37 -44.45
C SER A 489 22.21 -5.63 -45.38
N ARG A 490 21.89 -5.58 -46.68
CA ARG A 490 22.73 -4.90 -47.69
C ARG A 490 22.58 -3.38 -47.65
N ILE A 491 21.40 -2.82 -47.40
CA ILE A 491 21.24 -1.35 -47.24
C ILE A 491 22.03 -0.84 -46.02
N LYS A 492 22.11 -1.60 -44.92
CA LYS A 492 22.95 -1.26 -43.75
C LYS A 492 24.44 -1.27 -44.10
N ILE A 493 24.89 -2.19 -44.95
CA ILE A 493 26.28 -2.30 -45.44
C ILE A 493 26.59 -1.23 -46.53
N LEU A 494 25.58 -0.80 -47.29
CA LEU A 494 25.70 0.09 -48.45
C LEU A 494 25.53 1.59 -48.15
N LYS A 495 25.32 2.02 -46.89
CA LYS A 495 25.37 3.45 -46.51
C LYS A 495 26.69 4.16 -46.90
N LYS A 496 27.71 3.42 -47.37
CA LYS A 496 28.99 3.89 -47.90
C LYS A 496 29.21 3.76 -49.43
N LYS A 497 28.32 3.14 -50.22
CA LYS A 497 28.49 2.94 -51.69
C LYS A 497 27.47 3.75 -52.52
N LYS A 498 27.83 4.07 -53.77
CA LYS A 498 27.05 4.92 -54.70
C LYS A 498 25.78 4.27 -55.27
N SER A 499 25.70 2.93 -55.37
CA SER A 499 24.60 2.21 -56.05
C SER A 499 23.79 1.27 -55.15
N ILE A 500 22.48 1.18 -55.43
CA ILE A 500 21.50 0.33 -54.71
C ILE A 500 21.21 -0.90 -55.58
N PRO A 501 21.39 -2.13 -55.09
CA PRO A 501 21.11 -3.32 -55.88
C PRO A 501 19.60 -3.48 -56.14
N ILE A 502 19.23 -3.76 -57.40
CA ILE A 502 17.89 -4.16 -57.79
C ILE A 502 17.68 -5.62 -57.36
N LEU A 503 16.67 -5.86 -56.52
CA LEU A 503 16.42 -7.16 -55.92
C LEU A 503 15.99 -8.18 -56.98
N ALA A 504 15.17 -7.78 -57.95
CA ALA A 504 14.70 -8.62 -59.05
C ALA A 504 15.82 -9.18 -59.96
N VAL A 505 16.97 -8.51 -60.02
CA VAL A 505 18.14 -8.98 -60.80
C VAL A 505 19.05 -9.87 -59.95
N LYS A 506 19.33 -9.45 -58.71
CA LYS A 506 20.32 -10.15 -57.87
C LYS A 506 19.78 -11.38 -57.15
N ASN A 507 18.49 -11.42 -56.87
CA ASN A 507 17.85 -12.51 -56.16
C ASN A 507 16.39 -12.66 -56.64
N SER A 508 16.23 -13.21 -57.85
CA SER A 508 14.95 -13.45 -58.50
C SER A 508 14.00 -14.34 -57.69
N ASP A 509 14.54 -15.17 -56.80
CA ASP A 509 13.79 -16.17 -56.04
C ASP A 509 13.36 -15.65 -54.65
N ASP A 510 13.64 -14.37 -54.35
CA ASP A 510 13.18 -13.74 -53.12
C ASP A 510 11.64 -13.66 -53.12
N ILE A 511 11.04 -13.93 -51.96
CA ILE A 511 9.58 -13.94 -51.79
C ILE A 511 8.98 -12.57 -52.09
N ALA A 512 9.72 -11.48 -51.82
CA ALA A 512 9.29 -10.14 -52.20
C ALA A 512 9.17 -9.99 -53.73
N ILE A 513 10.05 -10.62 -54.50
CA ILE A 513 10.00 -10.60 -55.97
C ILE A 513 8.88 -11.48 -56.50
N GLU A 514 8.62 -12.63 -55.86
CA GLU A 514 7.48 -13.48 -56.21
C GLU A 514 6.14 -12.75 -55.99
N SER A 515 5.97 -12.05 -54.87
CA SER A 515 4.81 -11.17 -54.63
C SER A 515 4.65 -10.12 -55.73
N LEU A 516 5.74 -9.52 -56.21
CA LEU A 516 5.70 -8.57 -57.33
C LEU A 516 5.39 -9.23 -58.69
N ARG A 517 5.73 -10.50 -58.90
CA ARG A 517 5.29 -11.25 -60.10
C ARG A 517 3.78 -11.48 -60.09
N SER A 518 3.17 -11.69 -58.92
CA SER A 518 1.70 -11.73 -58.80
C SER A 518 1.06 -10.38 -59.16
N ILE A 519 1.69 -9.26 -58.77
CA ILE A 519 1.25 -7.91 -59.17
C ILE A 519 1.24 -7.78 -60.69
N ARG A 520 2.25 -8.28 -61.40
CA ARG A 520 2.32 -8.22 -62.87
C ARG A 520 1.04 -8.78 -63.52
N THR A 521 0.55 -9.92 -63.03
CA THR A 521 -0.69 -10.54 -63.53
C THR A 521 -1.91 -9.67 -63.22
N ALA A 522 -2.02 -9.14 -62.00
CA ALA A 522 -3.12 -8.26 -61.62
C ALA A 522 -3.15 -6.95 -62.45
N ILE A 523 -1.98 -6.35 -62.67
CA ILE A 523 -1.83 -5.17 -63.52
C ILE A 523 -2.19 -5.48 -64.98
N HIS A 524 -1.84 -6.65 -65.49
CA HIS A 524 -2.20 -7.05 -66.86
C HIS A 524 -3.72 -6.99 -67.07
N PHE A 525 -4.52 -7.51 -66.13
CA PHE A 525 -5.98 -7.40 -66.17
C PHE A 525 -6.48 -5.96 -66.00
N ALA A 526 -5.86 -5.17 -65.11
CA ALA A 526 -6.22 -3.77 -64.93
C ALA A 526 -5.97 -2.95 -66.22
N LEU A 527 -4.88 -3.24 -66.93
CA LEU A 527 -4.49 -2.57 -68.18
C LEU A 527 -5.40 -2.90 -69.36
N THR A 528 -5.99 -4.10 -69.42
CA THR A 528 -6.93 -4.49 -70.50
C THR A 528 -8.13 -3.54 -70.60
N ASN A 529 -8.55 -2.99 -69.46
CA ASN A 529 -9.67 -2.05 -69.38
C ASN A 529 -9.21 -0.59 -69.16
N ALA A 530 -7.91 -0.32 -69.24
CA ALA A 530 -7.35 1.00 -69.00
C ALA A 530 -7.29 1.84 -70.28
N LYS A 531 -7.26 3.16 -70.10
CA LYS A 531 -7.15 4.15 -71.20
C LYS A 531 -5.82 4.04 -71.97
N ASN A 532 -4.75 3.67 -71.29
CA ASN A 532 -3.40 3.56 -71.86
C ASN A 532 -2.54 2.57 -71.06
N ASN A 533 -1.31 2.37 -71.50
CA ASN A 533 -0.31 1.48 -70.91
C ASN A 533 0.60 2.15 -69.86
N ILE A 534 0.13 3.27 -69.28
CA ILE A 534 0.89 4.06 -68.30
C ILE A 534 0.41 3.71 -66.89
N ILE A 535 1.34 3.27 -66.06
CA ILE A 535 1.13 2.83 -64.68
C ILE A 535 1.78 3.83 -63.73
N MET A 536 1.01 4.36 -62.79
CA MET A 536 1.52 5.21 -61.73
C MET A 536 1.69 4.44 -60.43
N ILE A 537 2.85 4.60 -59.78
CA ILE A 537 3.08 4.14 -58.42
C ILE A 537 3.11 5.36 -57.49
N ALA A 538 2.10 5.46 -56.63
CA ALA A 538 1.93 6.54 -55.67
C ALA A 538 1.81 6.00 -54.23
N GLY A 539 1.68 6.89 -53.26
CA GLY A 539 1.62 6.53 -51.85
C GLY A 539 1.35 7.75 -50.97
N PRO A 540 0.75 7.55 -49.78
CA PRO A 540 0.32 8.63 -48.90
C PRO A 540 1.50 9.46 -48.40
N SER A 541 2.57 8.79 -47.94
CA SER A 541 3.67 9.40 -47.20
C SER A 541 5.06 9.01 -47.77
N PRO A 542 6.13 9.72 -47.37
CA PRO A 542 7.50 9.32 -47.68
C PRO A 542 7.83 7.93 -47.14
N GLU A 543 8.81 7.25 -47.75
CA GLU A 543 9.35 5.97 -47.26
C GLU A 543 8.36 4.79 -47.18
N VAL A 544 7.24 4.83 -47.89
CA VAL A 544 6.34 3.67 -48.03
C VAL A 544 6.88 2.60 -49.00
N GLY A 545 7.89 2.94 -49.80
CA GLY A 545 8.58 2.02 -50.72
C GLY A 545 8.20 2.15 -52.19
N LYS A 546 7.58 3.26 -52.63
CA LYS A 546 7.20 3.53 -54.02
C LYS A 546 8.32 3.22 -55.03
N SER A 547 9.49 3.84 -54.86
CA SER A 547 10.65 3.64 -55.74
C SER A 547 11.17 2.20 -55.75
N PHE A 548 11.03 1.46 -54.64
CA PHE A 548 11.40 0.05 -54.58
C PHE A 548 10.43 -0.81 -55.40
N ILE A 549 9.12 -0.55 -55.26
CA ILE A 549 8.07 -1.23 -56.04
C ILE A 549 8.21 -0.89 -57.53
N SER A 550 8.33 0.39 -57.89
CA SER A 550 8.44 0.83 -59.29
C SER A 550 9.65 0.22 -60.01
N THR A 551 10.82 0.27 -59.38
CA THR A 551 12.08 -0.27 -59.94
C THR A 551 12.01 -1.78 -60.17
N ASN A 552 11.57 -2.54 -59.16
CA ASN A 552 11.51 -4.00 -59.29
C ASN A 552 10.38 -4.45 -60.21
N LEU A 553 9.23 -3.78 -60.19
CA LEU A 553 8.12 -4.07 -61.10
C LEU A 553 8.52 -3.82 -62.55
N ALA A 554 9.20 -2.71 -62.85
CA ALA A 554 9.72 -2.41 -64.18
C ALA A 554 10.71 -3.48 -64.66
N THR A 555 11.60 -3.92 -63.77
CA THR A 555 12.55 -5.02 -64.05
C THR A 555 11.82 -6.33 -64.36
N ILE A 556 10.75 -6.66 -63.63
CA ILE A 556 9.97 -7.89 -63.82
C ILE A 556 9.19 -7.87 -65.15
N PHE A 557 8.66 -6.70 -65.56
CA PHE A 557 8.05 -6.55 -66.89
C PHE A 557 9.08 -6.71 -68.01
N ALA A 558 10.26 -6.10 -67.86
CA ALA A 558 11.34 -6.17 -68.85
C ALA A 558 11.89 -7.60 -69.02
N GLN A 559 12.06 -8.34 -67.92
CA GLN A 559 12.38 -9.77 -67.92
C GLN A 559 11.29 -10.63 -68.58
N GLY A 560 10.04 -10.16 -68.60
CA GLY A 560 8.92 -10.74 -69.36
C GLY A 560 8.93 -10.40 -70.85
N ASN A 561 10.07 -9.91 -71.37
CA ASN A 561 10.29 -9.54 -72.76
C ASN A 561 9.37 -8.41 -73.26
N LYS A 562 8.97 -7.51 -72.35
CA LYS A 562 8.25 -6.27 -72.66
C LYS A 562 9.22 -5.10 -72.72
N ARG A 563 8.98 -4.16 -73.64
CA ARG A 563 9.70 -2.88 -73.67
C ARG A 563 9.13 -1.98 -72.59
N VAL A 564 9.94 -1.64 -71.59
CA VAL A 564 9.49 -0.88 -70.42
C VAL A 564 10.27 0.42 -70.32
N LEU A 565 9.54 1.53 -70.15
CA LEU A 565 10.10 2.82 -69.80
C LEU A 565 9.77 3.14 -68.35
N LEU A 566 10.79 3.49 -67.56
CA LEU A 566 10.63 3.88 -66.17
C LEU A 566 10.98 5.36 -65.99
N ILE A 567 10.04 6.15 -65.48
CA ILE A 567 10.20 7.61 -65.33
C ILE A 567 10.22 7.96 -63.83
N ASP A 568 11.32 8.58 -63.38
CA ASP A 568 11.44 9.15 -62.04
C ASP A 568 10.82 10.55 -62.02
N ALA A 569 9.51 10.64 -61.76
CA ALA A 569 8.79 11.91 -61.67
C ALA A 569 8.84 12.54 -60.26
N ASP A 570 9.53 11.92 -59.30
CA ASP A 570 9.88 12.57 -58.04
C ASP A 570 11.06 13.54 -58.24
N MET A 571 10.78 14.66 -58.90
CA MET A 571 11.77 15.72 -59.16
C MET A 571 12.32 16.39 -57.88
N ARG A 572 11.66 16.15 -56.73
CA ARG A 572 12.05 16.73 -55.43
C ARG A 572 13.10 15.86 -54.74
N ARG A 573 12.81 14.58 -54.52
CA ARG A 573 13.66 13.67 -53.73
C ARG A 573 13.98 12.35 -54.43
N GLY A 574 13.62 12.18 -55.70
CA GLY A 574 13.90 10.97 -56.50
C GLY A 574 15.36 10.54 -56.48
N TYR A 575 15.57 9.23 -56.37
CA TYR A 575 16.89 8.61 -56.28
C TYR A 575 17.00 7.36 -57.16
N MET A 576 16.17 7.26 -58.20
CA MET A 576 16.13 6.07 -59.07
C MET A 576 17.42 5.86 -59.86
N HIS A 577 18.14 6.93 -60.19
CA HIS A 577 19.48 6.91 -60.78
C HIS A 577 20.46 6.00 -60.01
N LYS A 578 20.30 5.89 -58.68
CA LYS A 578 21.15 5.04 -57.83
C LYS A 578 20.85 3.55 -57.99
N TYR A 579 19.65 3.16 -58.39
CA TYR A 579 19.30 1.75 -58.62
C TYR A 579 19.93 1.21 -59.90
N PHE A 580 20.01 2.07 -60.94
CA PHE A 580 20.51 1.68 -62.26
C PHE A 580 21.97 2.11 -62.52
N ASP A 581 22.59 2.81 -61.57
CA ASP A 581 23.96 3.33 -61.68
C ASP A 581 24.16 4.24 -62.91
N VAL A 582 23.17 5.12 -63.14
CA VAL A 582 23.15 6.10 -64.24
C VAL A 582 23.29 7.52 -63.70
N ASP A 583 23.70 8.45 -64.56
CA ASP A 583 23.80 9.86 -64.18
C ASP A 583 22.42 10.50 -63.96
N VAL A 584 22.35 11.44 -63.01
CA VAL A 584 21.11 12.17 -62.68
C VAL A 584 20.73 13.16 -63.77
N LYS A 585 21.69 13.60 -64.59
CA LYS A 585 21.52 14.65 -65.58
C LYS A 585 22.16 14.24 -66.91
N PRO A 586 21.55 14.60 -68.05
CA PRO A 586 20.25 15.26 -68.18
C PRO A 586 19.09 14.28 -67.88
N GLY A 587 17.97 14.78 -67.35
CA GLY A 587 16.80 13.97 -67.00
C GLY A 587 15.46 14.67 -67.29
N LEU A 588 14.38 14.22 -66.64
CA LEU A 588 13.01 14.68 -66.88
C LEU A 588 12.86 16.21 -66.74
N SER A 589 13.47 16.80 -65.72
CA SER A 589 13.40 18.25 -65.52
C SER A 589 14.02 19.03 -66.69
N GLU A 590 15.18 18.61 -67.20
CA GLU A 590 15.83 19.27 -68.34
C GLU A 590 15.05 19.05 -69.64
N LEU A 591 14.50 17.84 -69.86
CA LEU A 591 13.67 17.52 -71.02
C LEU A 591 12.42 18.42 -71.09
N LEU A 592 11.67 18.50 -69.97
CA LEU A 592 10.44 19.29 -69.93
C LEU A 592 10.72 20.80 -69.95
N SER A 593 11.92 21.24 -69.57
CA SER A 593 12.32 22.64 -69.69
C SER A 593 12.88 22.99 -71.08
N GLY A 594 12.90 22.05 -72.02
CA GLY A 594 13.48 22.23 -73.36
C GLY A 594 15.00 22.37 -73.38
N GLN A 595 15.70 21.94 -72.33
CA GLN A 595 17.16 22.04 -72.18
C GLN A 595 17.91 20.78 -72.68
N ALA A 596 17.19 19.69 -72.93
CA ALA A 596 17.74 18.43 -73.44
C ALA A 596 16.72 17.74 -74.35
N ASP A 597 17.21 17.00 -75.34
CA ASP A 597 16.37 16.20 -76.24
C ASP A 597 15.99 14.85 -75.61
N PHE A 598 14.90 14.24 -76.10
CA PHE A 598 14.43 12.93 -75.62
C PHE A 598 15.52 11.84 -75.64
N GLN A 599 16.33 11.79 -76.70
CA GLN A 599 17.41 10.79 -76.83
C GLN A 599 18.57 11.02 -75.85
N GLN A 600 18.73 12.23 -75.33
CA GLN A 600 19.79 12.57 -74.37
C GLN A 600 19.43 12.19 -72.94
N VAL A 601 18.12 12.17 -72.61
CA VAL A 601 17.62 11.85 -71.27
C VAL A 601 17.20 10.39 -71.11
N LEU A 602 17.17 9.63 -72.21
CA LEU A 602 16.85 8.21 -72.22
C LEU A 602 18.11 7.40 -71.89
N HIS A 603 18.14 6.79 -70.71
CA HIS A 603 19.28 5.97 -70.27
C HIS A 603 18.95 4.49 -70.41
N LYS A 604 19.78 3.75 -71.13
CA LYS A 604 19.70 2.28 -71.18
C LYS A 604 20.19 1.68 -69.88
N THR A 605 19.44 0.74 -69.31
CA THR A 605 19.82 0.10 -68.05
C THR A 605 20.62 -1.19 -68.27
N GLN A 606 21.15 -1.76 -67.18
CA GLN A 606 21.77 -3.10 -67.19
C GLN A 606 20.76 -4.23 -67.45
N VAL A 607 19.46 -3.93 -67.42
CA VAL A 607 18.37 -4.88 -67.67
C VAL A 607 17.92 -4.72 -69.13
N ALA A 608 17.95 -5.80 -69.91
CA ALA A 608 17.47 -5.78 -71.28
C ALA A 608 15.99 -5.37 -71.34
N ASN A 609 15.61 -4.59 -72.36
CA ASN A 609 14.26 -4.04 -72.57
C ASN A 609 13.76 -3.04 -71.49
N LEU A 610 14.64 -2.53 -70.65
CA LEU A 610 14.31 -1.50 -69.66
C LEU A 610 15.14 -0.23 -69.87
N ASP A 611 14.45 0.85 -70.19
CA ASP A 611 15.02 2.18 -70.29
C ASP A 611 14.51 3.06 -69.14
N VAL A 612 15.32 4.02 -68.70
CA VAL A 612 15.00 4.90 -67.56
C VAL A 612 15.19 6.37 -67.90
N ILE A 613 14.24 7.19 -67.49
CA ILE A 613 14.37 8.66 -67.45
C ILE A 613 14.53 9.03 -65.98
N THR A 614 15.70 9.56 -65.63
CA THR A 614 15.97 10.04 -64.27
C THR A 614 15.29 11.39 -64.04
N ARG A 615 15.16 11.82 -62.78
CA ARG A 615 14.47 13.07 -62.45
C ARG A 615 15.10 14.36 -63.00
N GLY A 616 16.40 14.36 -63.31
CA GLY A 616 17.12 15.59 -63.67
C GLY A 616 17.56 16.45 -62.47
N LYS A 617 18.01 17.68 -62.75
CA LYS A 617 18.22 18.72 -61.73
C LYS A 617 16.88 19.05 -61.06
N SER A 618 16.84 19.08 -59.73
CA SER A 618 15.62 19.48 -59.01
C SER A 618 15.19 20.91 -59.41
N PRO A 619 14.02 21.09 -60.03
CA PRO A 619 13.54 22.40 -60.47
C PRO A 619 12.90 23.16 -59.29
N THR A 620 12.75 24.48 -59.45
CA THR A 620 12.08 25.35 -58.47
C THR A 620 10.56 25.15 -58.48
N ASN A 621 9.98 24.77 -59.62
CA ASN A 621 8.54 24.61 -59.85
C ASN A 621 8.18 23.21 -60.45
N PRO A 622 8.42 22.09 -59.72
CA PRO A 622 8.13 20.74 -60.23
C PRO A 622 6.69 20.52 -60.71
N SER A 623 5.70 21.04 -59.97
CA SER A 623 4.28 20.81 -60.25
C SER A 623 3.82 21.49 -61.54
N GLU A 624 4.30 22.71 -61.80
CA GLU A 624 3.98 23.48 -63.01
C GLU A 624 4.54 22.78 -64.26
N ILE A 625 5.78 22.30 -64.17
CA ILE A 625 6.44 21.56 -65.25
C ILE A 625 5.66 20.27 -65.57
N LEU A 626 5.17 19.54 -64.56
CA LEU A 626 4.36 18.34 -64.75
C LEU A 626 2.96 18.62 -65.30
N SER A 627 2.40 19.81 -65.05
CA SER A 627 1.11 20.24 -65.60
C SER A 627 1.21 20.80 -67.03
N SER A 628 2.42 20.94 -67.56
CA SER A 628 2.65 21.51 -68.89
C SER A 628 2.22 20.56 -70.02
N ASN A 629 1.91 21.12 -71.18
CA ASN A 629 1.64 20.33 -72.38
C ASN A 629 2.84 19.47 -72.81
N GLN A 630 4.08 19.90 -72.50
CA GLN A 630 5.29 19.14 -72.83
C GLN A 630 5.32 17.76 -72.16
N PHE A 631 4.81 17.65 -70.92
CA PHE A 631 4.74 16.36 -70.24
C PHE A 631 3.70 15.44 -70.88
N LYS A 632 2.55 15.99 -71.29
CA LYS A 632 1.55 15.26 -72.06
C LYS A 632 2.11 14.78 -73.41
N ASP A 633 2.74 15.67 -74.16
CA ASP A 633 3.32 15.38 -75.48
C ASP A 633 4.42 14.30 -75.36
N LEU A 634 5.23 14.35 -74.30
CA LEU A 634 6.21 13.31 -73.98
C LEU A 634 5.52 11.95 -73.81
N LEU A 635 4.50 11.87 -72.95
CA LEU A 635 3.81 10.61 -72.66
C LEU A 635 3.13 10.05 -73.91
N GLU A 636 2.48 10.89 -74.72
CA GLU A 636 1.84 10.47 -75.99
C GLU A 636 2.88 9.93 -76.98
N LYS A 637 4.05 10.56 -77.08
CA LYS A 637 5.16 10.10 -77.93
C LYS A 637 5.66 8.72 -77.51
N VAL A 638 5.96 8.53 -76.23
CA VAL A 638 6.52 7.26 -75.73
C VAL A 638 5.50 6.13 -75.63
N GLN A 639 4.21 6.46 -75.61
CA GLN A 639 3.12 5.48 -75.48
C GLN A 639 3.16 4.39 -76.56
N SER A 640 3.55 4.75 -77.78
CA SER A 640 3.62 3.82 -78.92
C SER A 640 4.93 3.02 -78.99
N GLU A 641 5.99 3.53 -78.35
CA GLU A 641 7.34 2.95 -78.40
C GLU A 641 7.58 1.88 -77.31
N TYR A 642 6.84 1.95 -76.20
CA TYR A 642 6.99 1.05 -75.06
C TYR A 642 5.70 0.28 -74.82
N ASP A 643 5.82 -0.95 -74.34
CA ASP A 643 4.67 -1.78 -74.01
C ASP A 643 4.08 -1.36 -72.65
N HIS A 644 4.93 -0.92 -71.71
CA HIS A 644 4.53 -0.38 -70.41
C HIS A 644 5.38 0.83 -70.02
N ILE A 645 4.74 1.87 -69.49
CA ILE A 645 5.42 3.05 -68.93
C ILE A 645 5.10 3.11 -67.45
N ILE A 646 6.11 3.09 -66.57
CA ILE A 646 5.93 3.15 -65.12
C ILE A 646 6.44 4.50 -64.61
N ILE A 647 5.62 5.21 -63.86
CA ILE A 647 5.97 6.52 -63.30
C ILE A 647 6.05 6.42 -61.77
N ASP A 648 7.22 6.67 -61.21
CA ASP A 648 7.41 6.85 -59.76
C ASP A 648 7.08 8.30 -59.38
N THR A 649 6.29 8.47 -58.33
CA THR A 649 5.75 9.78 -57.94
C THR A 649 6.15 10.16 -56.51
N PRO A 650 6.20 11.47 -56.18
CA PRO A 650 6.35 11.90 -54.80
C PRO A 650 5.08 11.58 -53.97
N PRO A 651 5.15 11.63 -52.64
CA PRO A 651 4.01 11.31 -51.77
C PRO A 651 2.81 12.24 -52.00
N VAL A 652 1.63 11.65 -52.19
CA VAL A 652 0.39 12.35 -52.58
C VAL A 652 -0.11 13.29 -51.48
N LEU A 653 0.07 12.95 -50.21
CA LEU A 653 -0.33 13.84 -49.12
C LEU A 653 0.64 15.03 -48.95
N ALA A 654 1.89 14.88 -49.39
CA ALA A 654 2.92 15.91 -49.25
C ALA A 654 2.84 16.97 -50.37
N VAL A 655 2.57 16.56 -51.61
CA VAL A 655 2.56 17.45 -52.79
C VAL A 655 1.53 16.99 -53.82
N THR A 656 1.11 17.90 -54.71
CA THR A 656 0.08 17.64 -55.73
C THR A 656 0.60 16.95 -57.00
N ASP A 657 1.92 16.84 -57.17
CA ASP A 657 2.57 16.29 -58.36
C ASP A 657 2.01 14.91 -58.77
N GLY A 658 1.78 14.00 -57.82
CA GLY A 658 1.20 12.68 -58.08
C GLY A 658 -0.24 12.73 -58.59
N ILE A 659 -1.04 13.69 -58.13
CA ILE A 659 -2.42 13.89 -58.62
C ILE A 659 -2.40 14.43 -60.06
N ILE A 660 -1.48 15.36 -60.38
CA ILE A 660 -1.31 15.88 -61.74
C ILE A 660 -0.94 14.76 -62.71
N ILE A 661 0.06 13.94 -62.35
CA ILE A 661 0.50 12.80 -63.17
C ILE A 661 -0.63 11.79 -63.37
N SER A 662 -1.48 11.59 -62.36
CA SER A 662 -2.56 10.60 -62.39
C SER A 662 -3.63 10.85 -63.46
N GLN A 663 -3.73 12.08 -63.98
CA GLN A 663 -4.64 12.43 -65.09
C GLN A 663 -4.23 11.79 -66.42
N TYR A 664 -2.94 11.48 -66.56
CA TYR A 664 -2.36 10.93 -67.78
C TYR A 664 -2.19 9.41 -67.72
N THR A 665 -2.45 8.79 -66.58
CA THR A 665 -2.20 7.35 -66.35
C THR A 665 -3.47 6.52 -66.50
N GLY A 666 -3.31 5.29 -66.98
CA GLY A 666 -4.39 4.33 -67.14
C GLY A 666 -4.61 3.49 -65.89
N VAL A 667 -3.53 3.23 -65.13
CA VAL A 667 -3.57 2.44 -63.89
C VAL A 667 -2.84 3.19 -62.77
N ASN A 668 -3.52 3.39 -61.64
CA ASN A 668 -3.01 4.08 -60.45
C ASN A 668 -2.96 3.14 -59.26
N LEU A 669 -1.76 2.88 -58.73
CA LEU A 669 -1.53 1.99 -57.59
C LEU A 669 -0.99 2.76 -56.38
N ILE A 670 -1.57 2.51 -55.21
CA ILE A 670 -1.17 3.16 -53.96
C ILE A 670 -0.40 2.19 -53.07
N VAL A 671 0.84 2.56 -52.73
CA VAL A 671 1.69 1.78 -51.83
C VAL A 671 1.47 2.22 -50.39
N ALA A 672 0.98 1.31 -49.56
CA ALA A 672 0.87 1.46 -48.11
C ALA A 672 2.01 0.69 -47.42
N ARG A 673 2.47 1.16 -46.27
CA ARG A 673 3.52 0.47 -45.50
C ARG A 673 2.94 -0.19 -44.25
N TYR A 674 3.21 -1.48 -44.11
CA TYR A 674 2.78 -2.30 -42.98
C TYR A 674 3.12 -1.67 -41.62
N ALA A 675 2.12 -1.58 -40.73
CA ALA A 675 2.19 -1.03 -39.38
C ALA A 675 2.74 0.41 -39.26
N LYS A 676 2.88 1.15 -40.37
CA LYS A 676 3.35 2.55 -40.40
C LYS A 676 2.35 3.48 -41.06
N SER A 677 1.76 3.08 -42.20
CA SER A 677 0.69 3.84 -42.84
C SER A 677 -0.57 3.73 -42.01
N GLN A 678 -1.23 4.87 -41.75
CA GLN A 678 -2.50 4.90 -41.02
C GLN A 678 -3.66 4.77 -42.00
N MET A 679 -4.78 4.17 -41.56
CA MET A 679 -5.93 3.99 -42.44
C MET A 679 -6.47 5.33 -42.95
N LYS A 680 -6.54 6.32 -42.06
CA LYS A 680 -6.93 7.70 -42.38
C LYS A 680 -6.03 8.36 -43.43
N GLU A 681 -4.74 8.02 -43.49
CA GLU A 681 -3.84 8.52 -44.54
C GLU A 681 -4.19 7.94 -45.91
N LEU A 682 -4.62 6.66 -45.96
CA LEU A 682 -5.04 5.99 -47.19
C LEU A 682 -6.36 6.57 -47.69
N GLU A 683 -7.34 6.75 -46.80
CA GLU A 683 -8.63 7.40 -47.09
C GLU A 683 -8.44 8.81 -47.65
N LEU A 684 -7.62 9.65 -46.99
CA LEU A 684 -7.30 10.99 -47.48
C LEU A 684 -6.60 10.97 -48.84
N THR A 685 -5.79 9.95 -49.11
CA THR A 685 -5.14 9.79 -50.42
C THR A 685 -6.19 9.51 -51.48
N LEU A 686 -7.09 8.54 -51.27
CA LEU A 686 -8.17 8.23 -52.20
C LEU A 686 -9.06 9.44 -52.48
N ASN A 687 -9.46 10.16 -51.44
CA ASN A 687 -10.26 11.38 -51.58
C ASN A 687 -9.60 12.42 -52.50
N ARG A 688 -8.26 12.55 -52.50
CA ARG A 688 -7.55 13.45 -53.43
C ARG A 688 -7.60 12.97 -54.88
N PHE A 689 -7.56 11.66 -55.13
CA PHE A 689 -7.71 11.10 -56.47
C PHE A 689 -9.15 11.25 -56.97
N GLU A 690 -10.13 10.97 -56.13
CA GLU A 690 -11.55 11.13 -56.46
C GLU A 690 -11.92 12.58 -56.76
N GLN A 691 -11.43 13.54 -55.98
CA GLN A 691 -11.60 14.98 -56.24
C GLN A 691 -11.02 15.40 -57.59
N ALA A 692 -9.98 14.71 -58.05
CA ALA A 692 -9.37 14.95 -59.36
C ALA A 692 -10.09 14.17 -60.49
N GLY A 693 -11.12 13.37 -60.18
CA GLY A 693 -11.83 12.55 -61.16
C GLY A 693 -11.03 11.34 -61.65
N VAL A 694 -10.03 10.90 -60.88
CA VAL A 694 -9.13 9.80 -61.27
C VAL A 694 -9.40 8.58 -60.41
N LYS A 695 -9.53 7.42 -61.06
CA LYS A 695 -9.73 6.14 -60.37
C LYS A 695 -8.40 5.59 -59.84
N VAL A 696 -8.40 5.17 -58.57
CA VAL A 696 -7.37 4.31 -58.01
C VAL A 696 -7.76 2.85 -58.26
N ASN A 697 -6.85 2.04 -58.79
CA ASN A 697 -7.14 0.66 -59.19
C ASN A 697 -6.94 -0.32 -58.03
N GLY A 698 -6.02 -0.04 -57.11
CA GLY A 698 -5.80 -0.88 -55.94
C GLY A 698 -4.59 -0.48 -55.10
N PHE A 699 -4.42 -1.20 -54.00
CA PHE A 699 -3.34 -0.98 -53.04
C PHE A 699 -2.25 -2.05 -53.13
N ILE A 700 -1.05 -1.67 -52.70
CA ILE A 700 0.08 -2.58 -52.47
C ILE A 700 0.52 -2.40 -51.03
N LEU A 701 0.38 -3.44 -50.21
CA LEU A 701 0.83 -3.42 -48.82
C LEU A 701 2.28 -3.89 -48.76
N ASN A 702 3.19 -2.95 -48.58
CA ASN A 702 4.63 -3.17 -48.61
C ASN A 702 5.24 -3.24 -47.21
N ASP A 703 6.45 -3.82 -47.12
CA ASP A 703 7.26 -3.92 -45.89
C ASP A 703 6.64 -4.81 -44.80
N ILE A 704 5.90 -5.85 -45.19
CA ILE A 704 5.28 -6.77 -44.23
C ILE A 704 6.38 -7.52 -43.48
N GLN A 705 6.48 -7.25 -42.19
CA GLN A 705 7.41 -7.93 -41.32
C GLN A 705 6.79 -9.27 -40.96
N ARG A 706 7.49 -10.37 -41.29
CA ARG A 706 7.09 -11.69 -40.78
C ARG A 706 7.09 -11.60 -39.26
N ALA A 707 5.93 -11.82 -38.64
CA ALA A 707 5.88 -12.14 -37.22
C ALA A 707 6.78 -13.36 -37.00
N SER A 708 7.78 -13.20 -36.13
CA SER A 708 8.73 -14.25 -35.83
C SER A 708 7.97 -15.46 -35.28
N ALA A 709 8.02 -16.57 -36.01
CA ALA A 709 7.63 -17.92 -35.60
C ALA A 709 6.21 -18.11 -35.01
N GLY A 710 5.27 -18.47 -35.88
CA GLY A 710 4.08 -19.26 -35.54
C GLY A 710 2.86 -18.45 -35.11
N TYR A 711 1.77 -18.59 -35.86
CA TYR A 711 0.41 -18.18 -35.51
C TYR A 711 0.10 -16.67 -35.59
N GLY A 712 -0.08 -16.19 -36.83
CA GLY A 712 -0.92 -15.03 -37.13
C GLY A 712 -2.02 -15.46 -38.11
N TYR A 713 -3.28 -15.24 -37.75
CA TYR A 713 -4.43 -15.37 -38.64
C TYR A 713 -4.40 -14.20 -39.65
N GLY A 714 -3.71 -14.44 -40.76
CA GLY A 714 -3.81 -13.68 -42.00
C GLY A 714 -3.47 -14.67 -43.10
N TYR A 715 -4.37 -14.88 -44.06
CA TYR A 715 -4.26 -15.90 -45.09
C TYR A 715 -2.90 -15.81 -45.82
N ASN A 716 -1.96 -16.65 -45.41
CA ASN A 716 -0.60 -16.76 -45.94
C ASN A 716 -0.64 -17.46 -47.32
N TYR A 717 -0.79 -16.70 -48.40
CA TYR A 717 -0.52 -17.18 -49.77
C TYR A 717 0.96 -17.04 -50.15
N ALA A 718 1.88 -17.44 -49.26
CA ALA A 718 3.32 -17.44 -49.56
C ALA A 718 3.91 -18.84 -49.43
N TYR A 719 3.43 -19.77 -50.26
CA TYR A 719 4.12 -21.04 -50.51
C TYR A 719 5.30 -20.78 -51.45
N ALA A 720 6.52 -20.84 -50.92
CA ALA A 720 7.72 -20.83 -51.75
C ALA A 720 7.83 -22.18 -52.47
N TYR A 721 7.42 -22.24 -53.74
CA TYR A 721 7.71 -23.36 -54.62
C TYR A 721 9.16 -23.24 -55.10
N LYS A 722 10.10 -23.85 -54.35
CA LYS A 722 11.46 -24.07 -54.85
C LYS A 722 11.43 -25.25 -55.81
N ALA A 723 11.65 -25.00 -57.11
CA ALA A 723 12.02 -26.08 -58.02
C ALA A 723 13.40 -26.61 -57.60
N GLN A 724 13.50 -27.91 -57.29
CA GLN A 724 14.79 -28.57 -57.15
C GLN A 724 15.48 -28.52 -58.52
N LYS A 725 16.59 -27.77 -58.61
CA LYS A 725 17.56 -28.01 -59.67
C LYS A 725 18.26 -29.32 -59.33
N GLU A 726 17.94 -30.38 -60.08
CA GLU A 726 18.83 -31.53 -60.18
C GLU A 726 20.11 -31.09 -60.90
N ASP A 727 21.23 -31.65 -60.45
CA ASP A 727 22.61 -31.34 -60.83
C ASP A 727 22.92 -31.49 -62.33
#